data_AF-A0A4Q3DWX6-F1
#
_entry.id   AF-A0A4Q3DWX6-F1
#
_cell.length_a   1.000
_cell.length_b   1.000
_cell.length_c   1.000
_cell.angle_alpha   90.00
_cell.angle_beta   90.00
_cell.angle_gamma   90.00
#
_symmetry.space_group_name_H-M   'P 1'
#
loop_
_entity.id
_entity.type
_entity.pdbx_description
1 polymer ?
#
loop_
_entity_poly.entity_id
_entity_poly.type
_entity_poly.pdbx_seq_one_letter_code
_entity_poly.pdbx_strand_id
1 'polypeptide(L)'
;MPSDTITRDVPLWESHAWFFDLYAALLDDPKAARASIAERLRGAGDTLEAGLALFLAGTLSDISGDASLVRAADAAISRVADALRREMRPTNNAFSDTWQVALWAGALRLANQVLQRPDLTQLVAPAKNHVYAHHTGGSTLMSSSDRTTLGFDALLTAVPFGLFDAEDLILVDAARRLAERSDATPGERQMLAWYYGEQGSYGRSRDLLAGDSVVSKIVRKRLKRMGQLDKRFVRHLPDGNGNRYEPLLEERFPKLITAEDEVLVRAIALPHSEDEPLDCIVDGEVIAGRFEATHWEFVLPARMAGATPRYRLRFRHHSETTSPEFSYEVLARKHGGQLAVDGNRIAVVAGTETDLDPLELNGVRFSDVSWIEDATGKVREISLRLRHAPAGIYGLGERYNALNQAGNRVDQFVYNQYKNQGLRTYIPMPVFYTDQGFGLHLATDSYSWFDFREPGVTLLGVEAGDLQLDFLTGSVNEQVAQFLASTGDPVNVPLWALGPWMSSNNWDNQAEIEKQVALTEEHGIPATVLVIEAWSDEATFYIWNDATYAGKPGSDAFTYGDFTFPEWGRWPDPKGMVEHLHEHGLKLILWQIPVIKQTAALRHAQKQRDEQHFLAQNYGVRHPNGEALRLPEGWFKDSLLMDFTHREGVDWWLGKRQYLIDDLGVDGFKTDGGEMVWGRDLVFADGTDGLLNRNRYPRDYIAAYYRFAQQNGGICFSRAGYTGAQTFPAHWAGDERSTWDAFKRSLLAGLSAGMSGVIFWGWDFAGFSGEVPSAELYLRGAQMACFCPIMQYHAESKAELNQDRTPWNIAERSGDPRALTGYAFYANLRMQLLPYLEQEAAHCVAAKTPLMRAMLLDHQGDATASKLWDQYMLGRDLLVAPVIEEGVFSRDVYLPAGRWWHLFEQRWYEGGRSHHIAAPLASIPVFLRDGAVLPLGFDGEIRLGATMRSGINAPRHRVNLRAGEPLAQAVPITQH
;
A
#
# COMPACT_ATOMS: atom_id res chain seq x y z
N MET A 1 28.14 -20.29 28.48
CA MET A 1 27.91 -21.70 28.08
C MET A 1 28.49 -21.85 26.69
N PRO A 2 29.31 -22.88 26.40
CA PRO A 2 29.84 -23.05 25.05
C PRO A 2 28.68 -23.30 24.08
N SER A 3 28.79 -22.76 22.87
CA SER A 3 27.92 -23.03 21.75
C SER A 3 28.02 -24.50 21.36
N ASP A 4 27.06 -25.31 21.79
CA ASP A 4 26.80 -26.59 21.15
C ASP A 4 26.29 -26.27 19.74
N THR A 5 27.17 -26.38 18.75
CA THR A 5 26.79 -26.55 17.36
C THR A 5 25.87 -27.75 17.28
N ILE A 6 24.56 -27.50 17.18
CA ILE A 6 23.56 -28.49 16.79
C ILE A 6 24.03 -29.02 15.43
N THR A 7 24.55 -30.23 15.41
CA THR A 7 24.79 -30.99 14.18
C THR A 7 23.45 -31.12 13.48
N ARG A 8 23.26 -30.39 12.37
CA ARG A 8 22.07 -30.51 11.53
C ARG A 8 21.93 -31.98 11.11
N ASP A 9 20.76 -32.55 11.31
CA ASP A 9 20.43 -33.86 10.76
C ASP A 9 20.61 -33.86 9.24
N VAL A 10 20.99 -35.01 8.69
CA VAL A 10 21.17 -35.19 7.24
C VAL A 10 19.80 -34.98 6.55
N PRO A 11 19.69 -34.09 5.54
CA PRO A 11 18.42 -33.80 4.89
C PRO A 11 17.70 -35.04 4.36
N LEU A 12 16.36 -35.01 4.30
CA LEU A 12 15.55 -36.18 3.91
C LEU A 12 15.94 -36.77 2.56
N TRP A 13 16.29 -35.93 1.58
CA TRP A 13 16.71 -36.37 0.25
C TRP A 13 18.10 -37.02 0.19
N GLU A 14 18.89 -36.90 1.26
CA GLU A 14 20.16 -37.60 1.43
C GLU A 14 19.98 -38.85 2.31
N SER A 15 19.30 -38.72 3.45
CA SER A 15 19.09 -39.85 4.38
C SER A 15 18.13 -40.90 3.83
N HIS A 16 17.19 -40.50 2.97
CA HIS A 16 16.16 -41.37 2.37
C HIS A 16 16.12 -41.20 0.84
N ALA A 17 17.29 -41.15 0.20
CA ALA A 17 17.42 -41.04 -1.27
C ALA A 17 16.56 -42.07 -2.04
N TRP A 18 16.37 -43.26 -1.45
CA TRP A 18 15.52 -44.33 -2.00
C TRP A 18 14.09 -43.86 -2.29
N PHE A 19 13.52 -42.98 -1.46
CA PHE A 19 12.16 -42.48 -1.63
C PHE A 19 12.07 -41.62 -2.88
N PHE A 20 13.03 -40.70 -3.07
CA PHE A 20 13.06 -39.79 -4.21
C PHE A 20 13.39 -40.53 -5.51
N ASP A 21 14.29 -41.51 -5.48
CA ASP A 21 14.59 -42.35 -6.65
C ASP A 21 13.34 -43.15 -7.06
N LEU A 22 12.65 -43.74 -6.09
CA LEU A 22 11.44 -44.50 -6.34
C LEU A 22 10.26 -43.61 -6.77
N TYR A 23 10.17 -42.38 -6.25
CA TYR A 23 9.23 -41.36 -6.70
C TYR A 23 9.51 -40.99 -8.16
N ALA A 24 10.79 -40.76 -8.52
CA ALA A 24 11.19 -40.45 -9.88
C ALA A 24 10.95 -41.61 -10.86
N ALA A 25 11.09 -42.86 -10.41
CA ALA A 25 10.77 -44.06 -11.17
C ALA A 25 9.25 -44.23 -11.34
N LEU A 26 8.48 -43.97 -10.27
CA LEU A 26 7.01 -43.96 -10.30
C LEU A 26 6.47 -42.95 -11.31
N LEU A 27 7.06 -41.76 -11.38
CA LEU A 27 6.73 -40.75 -12.40
C LEU A 27 7.14 -41.15 -13.83
N ASP A 28 7.93 -42.19 -14.02
CA ASP A 28 8.36 -42.66 -15.34
C ASP A 28 7.48 -43.82 -15.80
N ASP A 29 7.52 -44.90 -15.01
CA ASP A 29 6.82 -46.14 -15.24
C ASP A 29 6.20 -46.62 -13.92
N PRO A 30 4.93 -46.26 -13.68
CA PRO A 30 4.22 -46.66 -12.47
C PRO A 30 4.14 -48.19 -12.30
N LYS A 31 4.11 -48.95 -13.40
CA LYS A 31 4.03 -50.42 -13.34
C LYS A 31 5.34 -51.02 -12.86
N ALA A 32 6.47 -50.50 -13.34
CA ALA A 32 7.79 -50.95 -12.91
C ALA A 32 8.08 -50.60 -11.44
N ALA A 33 7.66 -49.42 -10.97
CA ALA A 33 7.89 -48.96 -9.59
C ALA A 33 7.08 -49.75 -8.54
N ARG A 34 5.95 -50.35 -8.94
CA ARG A 34 5.00 -51.03 -8.04
C ARG A 34 5.64 -52.07 -7.13
N ALA A 35 6.51 -52.92 -7.66
CA ALA A 35 7.12 -54.01 -6.88
C ALA A 35 7.99 -53.48 -5.73
N SER A 36 8.80 -52.46 -6.01
CA SER A 36 9.65 -51.81 -5.02
C SER A 36 8.86 -51.02 -3.98
N ILE A 37 7.75 -50.36 -4.37
CA ILE A 37 6.83 -49.70 -3.41
C ILE A 37 6.22 -50.75 -2.46
N ALA A 38 5.79 -51.89 -3.00
CA ALA A 38 5.21 -52.97 -2.20
C ALA A 38 6.23 -53.57 -1.20
N GLU A 39 7.49 -53.69 -1.59
CA GLU A 39 8.56 -54.14 -0.71
C GLU A 39 8.82 -53.15 0.43
N ARG A 40 8.93 -51.85 0.12
CA ARG A 40 9.09 -50.78 1.12
C ARG A 40 7.94 -50.74 2.11
N LEU A 41 6.70 -50.90 1.61
CA LEU A 41 5.51 -50.89 2.45
C LEU A 41 5.45 -52.08 3.42
N ARG A 42 5.95 -53.26 3.02
CA ARG A 42 6.06 -54.44 3.91
C ARG A 42 7.22 -54.34 4.90
N GLY A 43 8.32 -53.70 4.49
CA GLY A 43 9.56 -53.59 5.27
C GLY A 43 9.64 -52.38 6.20
N ALA A 44 8.61 -51.53 6.25
CA ALA A 44 8.62 -50.28 7.02
C ALA A 44 8.78 -50.53 8.54
N GLY A 45 10.00 -50.35 9.04
CA GLY A 45 10.38 -50.63 10.43
C GLY A 45 9.81 -49.63 11.43
N ASP A 46 9.71 -48.35 11.06
CA ASP A 46 9.24 -47.26 11.93
C ASP A 46 8.08 -46.45 11.30
N THR A 47 7.77 -45.29 11.86
CA THR A 47 6.67 -44.42 11.40
C THR A 47 7.05 -43.60 10.17
N LEU A 48 8.30 -43.17 10.06
CA LEU A 48 8.79 -42.37 8.94
C LEU A 48 8.83 -43.22 7.66
N GLU A 49 9.43 -44.40 7.72
CA GLU A 49 9.46 -45.37 6.61
C GLU A 49 8.04 -45.79 6.20
N ALA A 50 7.14 -45.99 7.17
CA ALA A 50 5.74 -46.30 6.89
C ALA A 50 5.02 -45.14 6.18
N GLY A 51 5.27 -43.90 6.61
CA GLY A 51 4.73 -42.69 5.98
C GLY A 51 5.20 -42.54 4.54
N LEU A 52 6.52 -42.63 4.30
CA LEU A 52 7.12 -42.48 2.96
C LEU A 52 6.63 -43.56 1.99
N ALA A 53 6.60 -44.83 2.42
CA ALA A 53 6.12 -45.93 1.61
C ALA A 53 4.61 -45.83 1.32
N LEU A 54 3.81 -45.43 2.32
CA LEU A 54 2.36 -45.23 2.16
C LEU A 54 2.07 -44.06 1.20
N PHE A 55 2.85 -42.98 1.29
CA PHE A 55 2.74 -41.85 0.37
C PHE A 55 3.01 -42.27 -1.09
N LEU A 56 4.04 -43.08 -1.35
CA LEU A 56 4.31 -43.62 -2.68
C LEU A 56 3.21 -44.57 -3.16
N ALA A 57 2.65 -45.41 -2.28
CA ALA A 57 1.53 -46.29 -2.63
C ALA A 57 0.26 -45.49 -2.98
N GLY A 58 -0.03 -44.42 -2.25
CA GLY A 58 -1.11 -43.48 -2.55
C GLY A 58 -0.88 -42.76 -3.88
N THR A 59 0.33 -42.27 -4.12
CA THR A 59 0.72 -41.61 -5.38
C THR A 59 0.63 -42.57 -6.58
N LEU A 60 1.01 -43.85 -6.41
CA LEU A 60 0.82 -44.88 -7.42
C LEU A 60 -0.66 -45.08 -7.75
N SER A 61 -1.52 -45.13 -6.74
CA SER A 61 -2.96 -45.25 -6.95
C SER A 61 -3.52 -44.04 -7.69
N ASP A 62 -3.07 -42.83 -7.39
CA ASP A 62 -3.50 -41.60 -8.04
C ASP A 62 -3.07 -41.56 -9.53
N ILE A 63 -1.81 -41.89 -9.81
CA ILE A 63 -1.25 -41.82 -11.18
C ILE A 63 -1.73 -42.97 -12.08
N SER A 64 -1.84 -44.19 -11.54
CA SER A 64 -2.07 -45.42 -12.33
C SER A 64 -3.45 -46.05 -12.15
N GLY A 65 -4.21 -45.61 -11.14
CA GLY A 65 -5.44 -46.27 -10.71
C GLY A 65 -5.24 -47.56 -9.89
N ASP A 66 -3.99 -48.01 -9.68
CA ASP A 66 -3.72 -49.22 -8.89
C ASP A 66 -3.78 -48.96 -7.37
N ALA A 67 -4.97 -49.21 -6.83
CA ALA A 67 -5.27 -49.10 -5.41
C ALA A 67 -4.84 -50.33 -4.56
N SER A 68 -4.30 -51.39 -5.17
CA SER A 68 -4.10 -52.68 -4.48
C SER A 68 -3.12 -52.60 -3.31
N LEU A 69 -2.07 -51.78 -3.42
CA LEU A 69 -1.10 -51.59 -2.34
C LEU A 69 -1.71 -50.81 -1.16
N VAL A 70 -2.48 -49.76 -1.44
CA VAL A 70 -3.17 -48.96 -0.41
C VAL A 70 -4.16 -49.82 0.37
N ARG A 71 -4.96 -50.65 -0.32
CA ARG A 71 -5.93 -51.56 0.31
C ARG A 71 -5.28 -52.65 1.17
N ALA A 72 -4.00 -52.95 0.95
CA ALA A 72 -3.24 -53.92 1.74
C ALA A 72 -2.39 -53.26 2.86
N ALA A 73 -2.49 -51.94 3.05
CA ALA A 73 -1.58 -51.16 3.88
C ALA A 73 -2.07 -50.86 5.31
N ASP A 74 -3.06 -51.59 5.83
CA ASP A 74 -3.75 -51.26 7.10
C ASP A 74 -2.80 -51.03 8.29
N ALA A 75 -1.71 -51.80 8.37
CA ALA A 75 -0.70 -51.64 9.42
C ALA A 75 0.06 -50.31 9.31
N ALA A 76 0.44 -49.91 8.10
CA ALA A 76 1.12 -48.62 7.85
C ALA A 76 0.16 -47.45 8.08
N ILE A 77 -1.09 -47.55 7.60
CA ILE A 77 -2.13 -46.54 7.79
C ILE A 77 -2.39 -46.31 9.29
N SER A 78 -2.56 -47.39 10.05
CA SER A 78 -2.83 -47.29 11.49
C SER A 78 -1.66 -46.63 12.22
N ARG A 79 -0.42 -47.01 11.90
CA ARG A 79 0.79 -46.42 12.50
C ARG A 79 0.92 -44.93 12.21
N VAL A 80 0.71 -44.51 10.96
CA VAL A 80 0.78 -43.09 10.54
C VAL A 80 -0.37 -42.28 11.17
N ALA A 81 -1.57 -42.85 11.23
CA ALA A 81 -2.72 -42.21 11.88
C ALA A 81 -2.49 -42.01 13.38
N ASP A 82 -1.89 -42.99 14.07
CA ASP A 82 -1.58 -42.87 15.50
C ASP A 82 -0.49 -41.83 15.78
N ALA A 83 0.49 -41.70 14.88
CA ALA A 83 1.51 -40.65 14.97
C ALA A 83 0.90 -39.26 14.82
N LEU A 84 0.07 -39.05 13.78
CA LEU A 84 -0.60 -37.77 13.57
C LEU A 84 -1.57 -37.43 14.72
N ARG A 85 -2.34 -38.41 15.22
CA ARG A 85 -3.22 -38.22 16.39
C ARG A 85 -2.44 -37.82 17.63
N ARG A 86 -1.26 -38.41 17.85
CA ARG A 86 -0.41 -38.08 19.01
C ARG A 86 0.14 -36.67 18.88
N GLU A 87 0.59 -36.29 17.69
CA GLU A 87 1.11 -34.95 17.42
C GLU A 87 0.05 -33.88 17.68
N MET A 88 -1.17 -34.12 17.19
CA MET A 88 -2.29 -33.17 17.27
C MET A 88 -2.99 -33.10 18.64
N ARG A 89 -2.44 -33.70 19.71
CA ARG A 89 -3.04 -33.62 21.05
C ARG A 89 -2.88 -32.20 21.63
N PRO A 90 -3.90 -31.62 22.27
CA PRO A 90 -3.83 -30.27 22.85
C PRO A 90 -2.73 -30.06 23.90
N THR A 91 -2.30 -31.13 24.57
CA THR A 91 -1.27 -31.10 25.62
C THR A 91 0.14 -31.37 25.10
N ASN A 92 0.32 -31.49 23.78
CA ASN A 92 1.59 -31.81 23.16
C ASN A 92 2.23 -30.53 22.63
N ASN A 93 3.33 -30.08 23.23
CA ASN A 93 4.12 -28.98 22.68
C ASN A 93 5.01 -29.57 21.57
N ALA A 94 4.51 -29.55 20.33
CA ALA A 94 5.06 -30.11 19.08
C ALA A 94 6.49 -30.70 19.15
N PHE A 95 6.61 -32.02 19.00
CA PHE A 95 7.89 -32.75 19.04
C PHE A 95 8.38 -33.19 17.66
N SER A 96 7.55 -33.01 16.62
CA SER A 96 7.83 -33.47 15.27
C SER A 96 8.18 -32.28 14.38
N ASP A 97 9.10 -32.45 13.44
CA ASP A 97 9.36 -31.40 12.46
C ASP A 97 8.16 -31.20 11.54
N THR A 98 8.00 -29.98 11.05
CA THR A 98 6.84 -29.54 10.26
C THR A 98 6.59 -30.41 9.04
N TRP A 99 7.66 -30.87 8.38
CA TRP A 99 7.57 -31.73 7.22
C TRP A 99 7.09 -33.15 7.55
N GLN A 100 7.29 -33.64 8.78
CA GLN A 100 6.81 -34.96 9.21
C GLN A 100 5.30 -34.95 9.39
N VAL A 101 4.76 -33.86 9.95
CA VAL A 101 3.31 -33.64 10.05
C VAL A 101 2.67 -33.61 8.67
N ALA A 102 3.31 -32.90 7.72
CA ALA A 102 2.88 -32.86 6.34
C ALA A 102 2.93 -34.23 5.65
N LEU A 103 4.01 -35.00 5.87
CA LEU A 103 4.13 -36.38 5.37
C LEU A 103 2.97 -37.25 5.85
N TRP A 104 2.69 -37.26 7.15
CA TRP A 104 1.64 -38.11 7.71
C TRP A 104 0.25 -37.71 7.20
N ALA A 105 -0.05 -36.41 7.22
CA ALA A 105 -1.32 -35.90 6.69
C ALA A 105 -1.48 -36.20 5.19
N GLY A 106 -0.42 -35.97 4.39
CA GLY A 106 -0.41 -36.22 2.96
C GLY A 106 -0.56 -37.70 2.61
N ALA A 107 0.16 -38.59 3.29
CA ALA A 107 0.07 -40.04 3.08
C ALA A 107 -1.33 -40.57 3.41
N LEU A 108 -1.91 -40.14 4.54
CA LEU A 108 -3.27 -40.52 4.92
C LEU A 108 -4.31 -39.95 3.97
N ARG A 109 -4.14 -38.70 3.50
CA ARG A 109 -5.04 -38.08 2.51
C ARG A 109 -5.09 -38.89 1.22
N LEU A 110 -3.92 -39.24 0.66
CA LEU A 110 -3.84 -40.05 -0.56
C LEU A 110 -4.42 -41.45 -0.36
N ALA A 111 -4.11 -42.12 0.76
CA ALA A 111 -4.71 -43.40 1.08
C ALA A 111 -6.24 -43.30 1.21
N ASN A 112 -6.74 -42.22 1.80
CA ASN A 112 -8.17 -42.05 2.06
C ASN A 112 -8.99 -41.70 0.80
N GLN A 113 -8.37 -41.20 -0.28
CA GLN A 113 -9.04 -41.07 -1.57
C GLN A 113 -9.57 -42.42 -2.08
N VAL A 114 -8.86 -43.51 -1.77
CA VAL A 114 -9.23 -44.88 -2.13
C VAL A 114 -10.15 -45.53 -1.09
N LEU A 115 -9.86 -45.30 0.18
CA LEU A 115 -10.49 -46.02 1.29
C LEU A 115 -11.80 -45.38 1.77
N GLN A 116 -11.96 -44.06 1.59
CA GLN A 116 -13.16 -43.29 1.95
C GLN A 116 -13.60 -43.51 3.42
N ARG A 117 -12.62 -43.55 4.32
CA ARG A 117 -12.76 -43.74 5.76
C ARG A 117 -13.02 -42.41 6.48
N PRO A 118 -14.16 -42.24 7.17
CA PRO A 118 -14.49 -41.00 7.88
C PRO A 118 -13.49 -40.63 8.99
N ASP A 119 -12.93 -41.63 9.68
CA ASP A 119 -11.98 -41.41 10.77
C ASP A 119 -10.66 -40.78 10.29
N LEU A 120 -10.25 -41.07 9.06
CA LEU A 120 -9.08 -40.44 8.43
C LEU A 120 -9.40 -39.02 7.95
N THR A 121 -10.60 -38.79 7.42
CA THR A 121 -11.05 -37.44 7.03
C THR A 121 -11.06 -36.49 8.21
N GLN A 122 -11.64 -36.92 9.34
CA GLN A 122 -11.70 -36.13 10.56
C GLN A 122 -10.32 -35.84 11.16
N LEU A 123 -9.37 -36.79 11.01
CA LEU A 123 -8.01 -36.62 11.49
C LEU A 123 -7.17 -35.66 10.64
N VAL A 124 -7.28 -35.75 9.31
CA VAL A 124 -6.45 -34.95 8.38
C VAL A 124 -6.94 -33.50 8.27
N ALA A 125 -8.26 -33.26 8.31
CA ALA A 125 -8.83 -31.93 8.11
C ALA A 125 -8.21 -30.82 9.00
N PRO A 126 -7.98 -31.03 10.31
CA PRO A 126 -7.36 -30.01 11.16
C PRO A 126 -5.83 -29.89 11.05
N ALA A 127 -5.14 -30.74 10.28
CA ALA A 127 -3.67 -30.78 10.27
C ALA A 127 -3.03 -29.46 9.79
N LYS A 128 -3.62 -28.79 8.79
CA LYS A 128 -3.13 -27.48 8.30
C LYS A 128 -3.21 -26.41 9.40
N ASN A 129 -4.34 -26.37 10.13
CA ASN A 129 -4.55 -25.43 11.25
C ASN A 129 -3.60 -25.72 12.42
N HIS A 130 -3.33 -27.00 12.70
CA HIS A 130 -2.34 -27.39 13.71
C HIS A 130 -0.94 -26.87 13.35
N VAL A 131 -0.52 -27.00 12.09
CA VAL A 131 0.78 -26.47 11.65
C VAL A 131 0.83 -24.94 11.76
N TYR A 132 -0.25 -24.23 11.40
CA TYR A 132 -0.35 -22.79 11.62
C TYR A 132 -0.16 -22.39 13.09
N ALA A 133 -0.80 -23.13 14.01
CA ALA A 133 -0.79 -22.81 15.43
C ALA A 133 0.52 -23.17 16.15
N HIS A 134 1.30 -24.12 15.63
CA HIS A 134 2.40 -24.73 16.39
C HIS A 134 3.76 -24.83 15.68
N HIS A 135 3.85 -24.50 14.39
CA HIS A 135 5.08 -24.63 13.60
C HIS A 135 5.45 -23.33 12.85
N THR A 136 4.91 -22.20 13.29
CA THR A 136 5.23 -20.87 12.76
C THR A 136 6.13 -20.13 13.74
N GLY A 137 6.99 -19.25 13.22
CA GLY A 137 7.83 -18.33 14.00
C GLY A 137 7.76 -16.95 13.36
N GLY A 138 7.13 -15.98 14.04
CA GLY A 138 6.70 -14.75 13.38
C GLY A 138 5.69 -15.03 12.25
N SER A 139 5.90 -14.45 11.08
CA SER A 139 5.01 -14.61 9.90
C SER A 139 5.42 -15.73 8.94
N THR A 140 6.27 -16.67 9.37
CA THR A 140 6.92 -17.65 8.48
C THR A 140 6.79 -19.06 9.02
N LEU A 141 6.66 -20.04 8.12
CA LEU A 141 6.69 -21.46 8.46
C LEU A 141 8.11 -21.88 8.90
N MET A 142 8.26 -22.52 10.04
CA MET A 142 9.54 -23.07 10.52
C MET A 142 9.67 -24.54 10.12
N SER A 143 10.90 -25.01 9.93
CA SER A 143 11.16 -26.42 9.61
C SER A 143 11.19 -27.27 10.89
N SER A 144 11.88 -26.75 11.91
CA SER A 144 12.08 -27.46 13.17
C SER A 144 10.90 -27.33 14.13
N SER A 145 10.65 -28.40 14.87
CA SER A 145 9.73 -28.45 16.02
C SER A 145 10.00 -27.39 17.11
N ASP A 146 11.25 -26.93 17.25
CA ASP A 146 11.63 -25.90 18.22
C ASP A 146 11.25 -24.46 17.82
N ARG A 147 10.75 -24.29 16.59
CA ARG A 147 10.30 -23.00 16.00
C ARG A 147 11.39 -21.94 15.84
N THR A 148 12.66 -22.33 15.91
CA THR A 148 13.79 -21.41 15.76
C THR A 148 14.47 -21.52 14.41
N THR A 149 14.32 -22.66 13.73
CA THR A 149 15.10 -22.98 12.53
C THR A 149 14.22 -23.09 11.28
N LEU A 150 14.55 -22.25 10.29
CA LEU A 150 14.06 -22.37 8.91
C LEU A 150 15.06 -23.15 8.06
N GLY A 151 14.59 -24.22 7.43
CA GLY A 151 15.36 -25.14 6.60
C GLY A 151 14.62 -25.50 5.31
N PHE A 152 15.34 -26.05 4.34
CA PHE A 152 14.79 -26.41 3.02
C PHE A 152 13.80 -27.57 3.05
N ASP A 153 13.83 -28.37 4.10
CA ASP A 153 12.83 -29.36 4.47
C ASP A 153 11.46 -28.75 4.76
N ALA A 154 11.35 -27.45 5.11
CA ALA A 154 10.06 -26.77 5.17
C ALA A 154 9.31 -26.82 3.82
N LEU A 155 10.04 -26.87 2.69
CA LEU A 155 9.44 -27.01 1.36
C LEU A 155 8.77 -28.38 1.17
N LEU A 156 9.14 -29.41 1.94
CA LEU A 156 8.49 -30.72 1.92
C LEU A 156 7.01 -30.66 2.25
N THR A 157 6.60 -29.63 3.01
CA THR A 157 5.21 -29.40 3.39
C THR A 157 4.32 -29.05 2.20
N ALA A 158 4.87 -28.50 1.13
CA ALA A 158 4.20 -28.36 -0.17
C ALA A 158 4.66 -29.43 -1.16
N VAL A 159 5.98 -29.65 -1.30
CA VAL A 159 6.55 -30.56 -2.30
C VAL A 159 7.43 -31.63 -1.65
N PRO A 160 7.03 -32.91 -1.58
CA PRO A 160 5.90 -33.51 -2.30
C PRO A 160 4.59 -33.57 -1.50
N PHE A 161 4.59 -33.33 -0.18
CA PHE A 161 3.49 -33.82 0.66
C PHE A 161 2.19 -33.00 0.58
N GLY A 162 2.25 -31.75 0.13
CA GLY A 162 1.10 -30.93 -0.23
C GLY A 162 0.13 -30.64 0.91
N LEU A 163 0.61 -30.44 2.14
CA LEU A 163 -0.21 -29.94 3.25
C LEU A 163 -0.57 -28.45 3.04
N PHE A 164 0.37 -27.70 2.45
CA PHE A 164 0.19 -26.32 1.99
C PHE A 164 0.22 -26.26 0.48
N ASP A 165 -0.47 -25.27 -0.07
CA ASP A 165 -0.32 -24.89 -1.46
C ASP A 165 0.97 -24.08 -1.60
N ALA A 166 1.64 -24.18 -2.76
CA ALA A 166 2.88 -23.45 -3.00
C ALA A 166 2.71 -21.91 -2.86
N GLU A 167 1.48 -21.41 -2.94
CA GLU A 167 1.12 -19.99 -2.91
C GLU A 167 0.70 -19.49 -1.51
N ASP A 168 0.60 -20.37 -0.51
CA ASP A 168 0.28 -19.96 0.87
C ASP A 168 1.35 -18.96 1.38
N LEU A 169 0.93 -17.78 1.88
CA LEU A 169 1.83 -16.66 2.21
C LEU A 169 2.98 -17.06 3.16
N ILE A 170 2.69 -17.91 4.15
CA ILE A 170 3.69 -18.40 5.11
C ILE A 170 4.79 -19.25 4.44
N LEU A 171 4.47 -19.90 3.32
CA LEU A 171 5.37 -20.72 2.55
C LEU A 171 6.09 -19.89 1.48
N VAL A 172 5.41 -18.90 0.89
CA VAL A 172 6.03 -17.91 -0.01
C VAL A 172 7.14 -17.15 0.70
N ASP A 173 6.90 -16.70 1.93
CA ASP A 173 7.93 -16.01 2.72
C ASP A 173 9.08 -16.97 3.12
N ALA A 174 8.76 -18.22 3.49
CA ALA A 174 9.77 -19.24 3.77
C ALA A 174 10.65 -19.53 2.54
N ALA A 175 10.04 -19.75 1.38
CA ALA A 175 10.74 -20.01 0.12
C ALA A 175 11.57 -18.81 -0.34
N ARG A 176 11.08 -17.57 -0.15
CA ARG A 176 11.83 -16.34 -0.43
C ARG A 176 13.10 -16.26 0.43
N ARG A 177 12.98 -16.44 1.74
CA ARG A 177 14.14 -16.44 2.67
C ARG A 177 15.13 -17.55 2.35
N LEU A 178 14.65 -18.73 1.97
CA LEU A 178 15.50 -19.84 1.55
C LEU A 178 16.20 -19.57 0.21
N ALA A 179 15.55 -18.88 -0.73
CA ALA A 179 16.12 -18.51 -2.02
C ALA A 179 17.22 -17.44 -1.91
N GLU A 180 17.19 -16.61 -0.87
CA GLU A 180 18.21 -15.60 -0.58
C GLU A 180 19.50 -16.18 0.03
N ARG A 181 19.50 -17.47 0.42
CA ARG A 181 20.67 -18.13 1.03
C ARG A 181 21.76 -18.46 0.01
N SER A 182 22.90 -17.79 0.13
CA SER A 182 24.09 -18.04 -0.71
C SER A 182 24.80 -19.37 -0.41
N ASP A 183 24.56 -19.95 0.77
CA ASP A 183 25.19 -21.18 1.26
C ASP A 183 24.43 -22.47 0.89
N ALA A 184 23.38 -22.37 0.07
CA ALA A 184 22.54 -23.50 -0.30
C ALA A 184 23.30 -24.58 -1.11
N THR A 185 23.21 -25.82 -0.67
CA THR A 185 23.72 -26.99 -1.37
C THR A 185 22.96 -27.24 -2.68
N PRO A 186 23.50 -28.06 -3.61
CA PRO A 186 22.77 -28.43 -4.82
C PRO A 186 21.41 -29.09 -4.52
N GLY A 187 21.33 -29.99 -3.54
CA GLY A 187 20.09 -30.66 -3.15
C GLY A 187 19.01 -29.69 -2.67
N GLU A 188 19.40 -28.74 -1.81
CA GLU A 188 18.53 -27.66 -1.33
C GLU A 188 18.00 -26.77 -2.47
N ARG A 189 18.87 -26.41 -3.42
CA ARG A 189 18.45 -25.66 -4.62
C ARG A 189 17.46 -26.45 -5.49
N GLN A 190 17.60 -27.77 -5.58
CA GLN A 190 16.65 -28.61 -6.31
C GLN A 190 15.29 -28.70 -5.63
N MET A 191 15.21 -28.57 -4.30
CA MET A 191 13.93 -28.46 -3.59
C MET A 191 13.20 -27.15 -3.92
N LEU A 192 13.92 -26.03 -4.01
CA LEU A 192 13.34 -24.78 -4.52
C LEU A 192 12.89 -24.91 -5.98
N ALA A 193 13.68 -25.57 -6.82
CA ALA A 193 13.29 -25.84 -8.20
C ALA A 193 11.98 -26.62 -8.28
N TRP A 194 11.78 -27.63 -7.43
CA TRP A 194 10.52 -28.36 -7.34
C TRP A 194 9.37 -27.46 -6.87
N TYR A 195 9.58 -26.72 -5.79
CA TYR A 195 8.57 -25.79 -5.23
C TYR A 195 8.07 -24.78 -6.28
N TYR A 196 8.98 -24.07 -6.97
CA TYR A 196 8.60 -23.13 -8.01
C TYR A 196 7.92 -23.82 -9.21
N GLY A 197 8.22 -25.10 -9.46
CA GLY A 197 7.54 -25.90 -10.47
C GLY A 197 6.06 -26.14 -10.13
N GLU A 198 5.74 -26.48 -8.87
CA GLU A 198 4.35 -26.62 -8.43
C GLU A 198 3.62 -25.28 -8.34
N GLN A 199 4.33 -24.19 -8.05
CA GLN A 199 3.79 -22.82 -8.07
C GLN A 199 3.48 -22.30 -9.49
N GLY A 200 3.69 -23.10 -10.54
CA GLY A 200 3.56 -22.64 -11.93
C GLY A 200 4.64 -21.65 -12.39
N SER A 201 5.63 -21.35 -11.54
CA SER A 201 6.79 -20.50 -11.83
C SER A 201 7.86 -21.29 -12.60
N TYR A 202 7.48 -21.83 -13.76
CA TYR A 202 8.34 -22.73 -14.55
C TYR A 202 9.67 -22.11 -14.99
N GLY A 203 9.74 -20.78 -15.13
CA GLY A 203 10.99 -20.04 -15.33
C GLY A 203 11.96 -20.25 -14.18
N ARG A 204 11.58 -19.80 -12.98
CA ARG A 204 12.38 -19.97 -11.75
C ARG A 204 12.73 -21.42 -11.46
N SER A 205 11.77 -22.32 -11.69
CA SER A 205 11.98 -23.76 -11.56
C SER A 205 13.12 -24.27 -12.46
N ARG A 206 13.18 -23.82 -13.72
CA ARG A 206 14.28 -24.14 -14.64
C ARG A 206 15.58 -23.46 -14.26
N ASP A 207 15.56 -22.21 -13.83
CA ASP A 207 16.78 -21.46 -13.49
C ASP A 207 17.52 -22.11 -12.31
N LEU A 208 16.77 -22.69 -11.38
CA LEU A 208 17.31 -23.42 -10.23
C LEU A 208 17.66 -24.88 -10.54
N LEU A 209 17.27 -25.39 -11.71
CA LEU A 209 17.48 -26.78 -12.12
C LEU A 209 18.92 -26.99 -12.56
N ALA A 210 19.75 -27.52 -11.66
CA ALA A 210 21.19 -27.69 -11.89
C ALA A 210 21.68 -29.05 -11.38
N GLY A 211 22.72 -29.58 -12.03
CA GLY A 211 23.34 -30.85 -11.66
C GLY A 211 22.44 -32.08 -11.88
N ASP A 212 22.89 -33.21 -11.33
CA ASP A 212 22.21 -34.51 -11.34
C ASP A 212 22.03 -35.02 -9.90
N SER A 213 21.01 -34.47 -9.22
CA SER A 213 20.55 -34.96 -7.91
C SER A 213 19.29 -35.80 -8.05
N VAL A 214 18.98 -36.59 -7.02
CA VAL A 214 17.75 -37.41 -7.00
C VAL A 214 16.49 -36.56 -7.15
N VAL A 215 16.46 -35.36 -6.54
CA VAL A 215 15.38 -34.38 -6.67
C VAL A 215 15.32 -33.80 -8.10
N SER A 216 16.47 -33.47 -8.70
CA SER A 216 16.51 -32.88 -10.06
C SER A 216 15.87 -33.81 -11.11
N LYS A 217 15.98 -35.14 -10.94
CA LYS A 217 15.36 -36.13 -11.83
C LYS A 217 13.83 -36.02 -11.81
N ILE A 218 13.24 -35.77 -10.65
CA ILE A 218 11.79 -35.57 -10.48
C ILE A 218 11.36 -34.28 -11.18
N VAL A 219 12.05 -33.17 -10.90
CA VAL A 219 11.72 -31.85 -11.45
C VAL A 219 11.86 -31.84 -12.98
N ARG A 220 12.95 -32.40 -13.53
CA ARG A 220 13.14 -32.56 -14.99
C ARG A 220 11.99 -33.33 -15.63
N LYS A 221 11.59 -34.47 -15.06
CA LYS A 221 10.47 -35.28 -15.60
C LYS A 221 9.15 -34.54 -15.56
N ARG A 222 8.86 -33.84 -14.45
CA ARG A 222 7.66 -33.00 -14.32
C ARG A 222 7.65 -31.87 -15.35
N LEU A 223 8.71 -31.07 -15.44
CA LEU A 223 8.82 -30.00 -16.43
C LEU A 223 8.72 -30.52 -17.87
N LYS A 224 9.29 -31.70 -18.16
CA LYS A 224 9.18 -32.34 -19.48
C LYS A 224 7.74 -32.74 -19.80
N ARG A 225 7.03 -33.40 -18.87
CA ARG A 225 5.60 -33.76 -19.04
C ARG A 225 4.72 -32.54 -19.29
N MET A 226 5.04 -31.40 -18.68
CA MET A 226 4.31 -30.14 -18.85
C MET A 226 4.72 -29.35 -20.11
N GLY A 227 5.62 -29.88 -20.95
CA GLY A 227 6.15 -29.17 -22.13
C GLY A 227 6.98 -27.92 -21.79
N GLN A 228 7.46 -27.82 -20.54
CA GLN A 228 8.18 -26.66 -20.03
C GLN A 228 9.70 -26.82 -20.09
N LEU A 229 10.23 -28.03 -20.25
CA LEU A 229 11.69 -28.26 -20.21
C LEU A 229 12.43 -27.76 -21.45
N ASP A 230 11.86 -27.97 -22.65
CA ASP A 230 12.53 -27.69 -23.94
C ASP A 230 12.04 -26.40 -24.63
N LYS A 231 11.27 -25.56 -23.92
CA LYS A 231 10.62 -24.36 -24.48
C LYS A 231 11.62 -23.21 -24.59
N ARG A 232 12.03 -22.85 -25.81
CA ARG A 232 12.76 -21.60 -26.10
C ARG A 232 11.80 -20.45 -26.36
N PHE A 233 12.03 -19.30 -25.75
CA PHE A 233 11.33 -18.07 -26.11
C PHE A 233 12.13 -16.83 -25.71
N VAL A 234 11.82 -15.72 -26.36
CA VAL A 234 12.34 -14.40 -26.02
C VAL A 234 11.14 -13.51 -25.65
N ARG A 235 11.19 -12.90 -24.47
CA ARG A 235 10.22 -11.93 -23.99
C ARG A 235 10.86 -10.54 -23.95
N HIS A 236 10.23 -9.63 -24.67
CA HIS A 236 10.53 -8.20 -24.68
C HIS A 236 9.21 -7.43 -24.64
N LEU A 237 9.10 -6.47 -23.72
CA LEU A 237 7.93 -5.64 -23.51
C LEU A 237 8.39 -4.18 -23.58
N PRO A 238 8.43 -3.54 -24.76
CA PRO A 238 9.11 -2.26 -24.93
C PRO A 238 8.62 -1.16 -23.97
N ASP A 239 7.31 -1.09 -23.72
CA ASP A 239 6.69 -0.11 -22.82
C ASP A 239 6.43 -0.66 -21.41
N GLY A 240 6.78 -1.92 -21.18
CA GLY A 240 6.72 -2.55 -19.85
C GLY A 240 5.32 -2.68 -19.29
N ASN A 241 5.22 -2.50 -17.98
CA ASN A 241 3.98 -2.41 -17.22
C ASN A 241 3.52 -0.95 -17.01
N GLY A 242 4.19 0.04 -17.61
CA GLY A 242 3.90 1.46 -17.40
C GLY A 242 4.40 2.04 -16.07
N ASN A 243 5.19 1.29 -15.28
CA ASN A 243 5.78 1.78 -14.04
C ASN A 243 7.05 2.58 -14.30
N ARG A 244 7.03 3.85 -13.90
CA ARG A 244 8.13 4.80 -14.11
C ARG A 244 9.28 4.62 -13.12
N TYR A 245 9.02 4.02 -11.96
CA TYR A 245 10.00 3.90 -10.89
C TYR A 245 10.61 2.51 -10.78
N GLU A 246 9.86 1.49 -11.17
CA GLU A 246 10.25 0.08 -11.08
C GLU A 246 10.00 -0.61 -12.43
N PRO A 247 10.79 -0.25 -13.46
CA PRO A 247 10.64 -0.87 -14.77
C PRO A 247 10.98 -2.36 -14.77
N LEU A 248 10.32 -3.12 -15.64
CA LEU A 248 10.63 -4.51 -15.91
C LEU A 248 12.01 -4.65 -16.58
N LEU A 249 12.63 -5.82 -16.38
CA LEU A 249 13.97 -6.12 -16.91
C LEU A 249 13.99 -6.25 -18.43
N GLU A 250 12.85 -6.43 -19.08
CA GLU A 250 12.69 -6.66 -20.51
C GLU A 250 12.12 -5.43 -21.27
N GLU A 251 12.32 -4.24 -20.73
CA GLU A 251 11.84 -2.98 -21.30
C GLU A 251 12.81 -2.31 -22.30
N ARG A 252 12.30 -1.33 -23.04
CA ARG A 252 13.08 -0.41 -23.87
C ARG A 252 13.23 0.95 -23.18
N PHE A 253 14.41 1.57 -23.27
CA PHE A 253 14.69 2.92 -22.79
C PHE A 253 15.47 3.76 -23.81
N PRO A 254 15.27 5.09 -23.82
CA PRO A 254 14.20 5.83 -23.12
C PRO A 254 12.80 5.52 -23.70
N LYS A 255 11.72 5.97 -23.03
CA LYS A 255 10.34 5.76 -23.51
C LYS A 255 9.97 6.71 -24.65
N LEU A 256 10.43 7.95 -24.57
CA LEU A 256 10.40 8.91 -25.66
C LEU A 256 11.82 8.97 -26.24
N ILE A 257 12.00 8.42 -27.44
CA ILE A 257 13.32 8.29 -28.07
C ILE A 257 13.51 9.46 -29.03
N THR A 258 14.60 10.18 -28.89
CA THR A 258 14.99 11.28 -29.76
C THR A 258 16.25 10.94 -30.57
N ALA A 259 16.62 11.78 -31.53
CA ALA A 259 17.80 11.57 -32.37
C ALA A 259 19.14 11.62 -31.61
N GLU A 260 19.13 12.07 -30.36
CA GLU A 260 20.31 12.13 -29.49
C GLU A 260 20.46 10.88 -28.61
N ASP A 261 19.44 10.03 -28.55
CA ASP A 261 19.38 8.92 -27.62
C ASP A 261 19.96 7.63 -28.21
N GLU A 262 20.83 6.96 -27.45
CA GLU A 262 21.05 5.52 -27.62
C GLU A 262 19.84 4.76 -27.08
N VAL A 263 19.39 3.72 -27.79
CA VAL A 263 18.21 2.96 -27.40
C VAL A 263 18.64 1.65 -26.75
N LEU A 264 18.41 1.55 -25.45
CA LEU A 264 18.61 0.31 -24.71
C LEU A 264 17.38 -0.58 -24.88
N VAL A 265 17.56 -1.72 -25.52
CA VAL A 265 16.56 -2.80 -25.58
C VAL A 265 16.98 -3.88 -24.61
N ARG A 266 16.08 -4.33 -23.76
CA ARG A 266 16.32 -5.47 -22.87
C ARG A 266 15.36 -6.61 -23.10
N ALA A 267 15.78 -7.84 -22.84
CA ALA A 267 14.91 -9.00 -22.97
C ALA A 267 15.24 -10.12 -21.99
N ILE A 268 14.22 -10.89 -21.64
CA ILE A 268 14.38 -12.16 -20.93
C ILE A 268 14.27 -13.28 -21.96
N ALA A 269 15.21 -14.21 -21.94
CA ALA A 269 15.24 -15.35 -22.85
C ALA A 269 15.35 -16.65 -22.07
N LEU A 270 14.71 -17.70 -22.58
CA LEU A 270 14.80 -19.04 -22.02
C LEU A 270 15.28 -20.03 -23.10
N PRO A 271 16.24 -20.91 -22.81
CA PRO A 271 16.96 -21.07 -21.53
C PRO A 271 17.78 -19.82 -21.15
N HIS A 272 17.88 -19.59 -19.85
CA HIS A 272 18.53 -18.41 -19.31
C HIS A 272 20.04 -18.67 -19.17
N SER A 273 20.78 -18.55 -20.27
CA SER A 273 22.20 -18.90 -20.32
C SER A 273 22.96 -18.02 -21.31
N GLU A 274 24.19 -17.63 -20.96
CA GLU A 274 25.14 -16.97 -21.87
C GLU A 274 25.55 -17.85 -23.06
N ASP A 275 25.47 -19.17 -22.90
CA ASP A 275 25.76 -20.17 -23.94
C ASP A 275 24.69 -20.19 -25.05
N GLU A 276 23.55 -19.55 -24.82
CA GLU A 276 22.45 -19.42 -25.77
C GLU A 276 22.27 -17.94 -26.15
N PRO A 277 23.26 -17.34 -26.86
CA PRO A 277 23.30 -15.90 -27.04
C PRO A 277 22.20 -15.37 -27.93
N LEU A 278 21.72 -14.17 -27.61
CA LEU A 278 20.76 -13.44 -28.43
C LEU A 278 21.44 -12.39 -29.30
N ASP A 279 20.86 -12.18 -30.48
CA ASP A 279 21.13 -11.04 -31.34
C ASP A 279 19.85 -10.20 -31.48
N CYS A 280 20.00 -8.87 -31.50
CA CYS A 280 18.97 -7.95 -31.95
C CYS A 280 19.24 -7.60 -33.41
N ILE A 281 18.27 -7.86 -34.28
CA ILE A 281 18.32 -7.47 -35.68
C ILE A 281 17.51 -6.20 -35.81
N VAL A 282 18.15 -5.06 -36.08
CA VAL A 282 17.52 -3.75 -36.27
C VAL A 282 17.80 -3.23 -37.67
N ASP A 283 16.77 -3.03 -38.49
CA ASP A 283 16.88 -2.57 -39.88
C ASP A 283 17.92 -3.34 -40.74
N GLY A 284 18.13 -4.63 -40.42
CA GLY A 284 19.09 -5.52 -41.10
C GLY A 284 20.49 -5.54 -40.48
N GLU A 285 20.79 -4.66 -39.53
CA GLU A 285 22.02 -4.69 -38.72
C GLU A 285 21.87 -5.69 -37.57
N VAL A 286 22.92 -6.47 -37.31
CA VAL A 286 22.94 -7.47 -36.22
C VAL A 286 23.75 -6.90 -35.05
N ILE A 287 23.09 -6.72 -33.91
CA ILE A 287 23.69 -6.26 -32.67
C ILE A 287 23.73 -7.43 -31.69
N ALA A 288 24.93 -7.87 -31.33
CA ALA A 288 25.12 -8.94 -30.37
C ALA A 288 24.66 -8.48 -28.97
N GLY A 289 23.86 -9.30 -28.30
CA GLY A 289 23.42 -9.04 -26.94
C GLY A 289 24.54 -9.19 -25.92
N ARG A 290 24.48 -8.39 -24.86
CA ARG A 290 25.26 -8.56 -23.62
C ARG A 290 24.40 -9.27 -22.58
N PHE A 291 24.91 -10.31 -21.95
CA PHE A 291 24.20 -11.05 -20.90
C PHE A 291 24.49 -10.45 -19.52
N GLU A 292 23.45 -10.02 -18.80
CA GLU A 292 23.53 -9.36 -17.49
C GLU A 292 23.01 -10.26 -16.36
N ALA A 293 23.41 -11.54 -16.38
CA ALA A 293 23.05 -12.61 -15.44
C ALA A 293 21.54 -12.92 -15.27
N THR A 294 20.63 -12.02 -15.64
CA THR A 294 19.17 -12.04 -15.41
C THR A 294 18.38 -11.61 -16.64
N HIS A 295 19.02 -10.93 -17.59
CA HIS A 295 18.44 -10.49 -18.85
C HIS A 295 19.54 -10.26 -19.90
N TRP A 296 19.12 -9.98 -21.12
CA TRP A 296 19.96 -9.57 -22.25
C TRP A 296 19.78 -8.09 -22.52
N GLU A 297 20.87 -7.39 -22.83
CA GLU A 297 20.87 -5.98 -23.23
C GLU A 297 21.42 -5.78 -24.64
N PHE A 298 20.82 -4.85 -25.38
CA PHE A 298 21.24 -4.42 -26.70
C PHE A 298 21.22 -2.89 -26.72
N VAL A 299 22.34 -2.27 -27.06
CA VAL A 299 22.41 -0.82 -27.26
C VAL A 299 22.30 -0.57 -28.76
N LEU A 300 21.15 -0.06 -29.20
CA LEU A 300 20.94 0.32 -30.59
C LEU A 300 21.47 1.75 -30.79
N PRO A 301 22.18 2.02 -31.89
CA PRO A 301 22.72 3.35 -32.15
C PRO A 301 21.59 4.36 -32.38
N ALA A 302 21.87 5.62 -32.05
CA ALA A 302 20.98 6.73 -32.36
C ALA A 302 20.65 6.78 -33.87
N ARG A 303 19.41 7.14 -34.19
CA ARG A 303 18.93 7.29 -35.58
C ARG A 303 18.42 8.71 -35.80
N MET A 304 18.26 9.09 -37.05
CA MET A 304 17.72 10.40 -37.42
C MET A 304 16.27 10.55 -36.96
N ALA A 305 15.87 11.75 -36.56
CA ALA A 305 14.47 12.08 -36.27
C ALA A 305 13.57 11.75 -37.49
N GLY A 306 12.37 11.23 -37.21
CA GLY A 306 11.43 10.72 -38.20
C GLY A 306 11.70 9.28 -38.66
N ALA A 307 12.80 8.64 -38.25
CA ALA A 307 13.03 7.23 -38.51
C ALA A 307 12.05 6.36 -37.70
N THR A 308 11.68 5.19 -38.25
CA THR A 308 10.91 4.17 -37.53
C THR A 308 11.66 2.83 -37.54
N PRO A 309 12.73 2.68 -36.75
CA PRO A 309 13.52 1.45 -36.73
C PRO A 309 12.67 0.24 -36.38
N ARG A 310 12.86 -0.86 -37.10
CA ARG A 310 12.21 -2.15 -36.82
C ARG A 310 13.22 -3.13 -36.31
N TYR A 311 12.89 -3.79 -35.21
CA TYR A 311 13.80 -4.73 -34.57
C TYR A 311 13.12 -6.00 -34.10
N ARG A 312 13.89 -7.08 -34.05
CA ARG A 312 13.49 -8.36 -33.46
C ARG A 312 14.68 -9.03 -32.78
N LEU A 313 14.39 -9.85 -31.79
CA LEU A 313 15.38 -10.58 -31.01
C LEU A 313 15.38 -12.05 -31.44
N ARG A 314 16.55 -12.67 -31.47
CA ARG A 314 16.72 -14.03 -31.98
C ARG A 314 17.85 -14.75 -31.27
N PHE A 315 17.67 -16.03 -30.98
CA PHE A 315 18.79 -16.88 -30.58
C PHE A 315 19.79 -17.04 -31.73
N ARG A 316 21.07 -16.80 -31.48
CA ARG A 316 22.14 -16.95 -32.47
C ARG A 316 22.29 -18.40 -32.94
N HIS A 317 22.14 -19.35 -32.03
CA HIS A 317 22.28 -20.78 -32.31
C HIS A 317 20.97 -21.48 -32.69
N HIS A 318 19.81 -20.84 -32.45
CA HIS A 318 18.46 -21.37 -32.74
C HIS A 318 17.65 -20.29 -33.45
N SER A 319 18.12 -19.91 -34.65
CA SER A 319 17.64 -18.74 -35.39
C SER A 319 16.15 -18.79 -35.78
N GLU A 320 15.53 -19.97 -35.73
CA GLU A 320 14.10 -20.18 -35.91
C GLU A 320 13.26 -19.65 -34.73
N THR A 321 13.86 -19.49 -33.55
CA THR A 321 13.19 -18.93 -32.36
C THR A 321 13.47 -17.43 -32.30
N THR A 322 12.44 -16.63 -32.59
CA THR A 322 12.48 -15.16 -32.60
C THR A 322 11.39 -14.56 -31.72
N SER A 323 11.60 -13.33 -31.24
CA SER A 323 10.51 -12.50 -30.72
C SER A 323 9.59 -12.02 -31.87
N PRO A 324 8.41 -11.47 -31.55
CA PRO A 324 7.70 -10.60 -32.49
C PRO A 324 8.61 -9.48 -33.03
N GLU A 325 8.22 -8.90 -34.17
CA GLU A 325 8.83 -7.65 -34.64
C GLU A 325 8.27 -6.48 -33.84
N PHE A 326 9.18 -5.62 -33.38
CA PHE A 326 8.87 -4.40 -32.67
C PHE A 326 9.35 -3.19 -33.49
N SER A 327 8.79 -2.03 -33.19
CA SER A 327 9.27 -0.77 -33.75
C SER A 327 9.19 0.33 -32.72
N TYR A 328 9.95 1.38 -32.94
CA TYR A 328 9.80 2.65 -32.24
C TYR A 328 9.97 3.78 -33.24
N GLU A 329 9.43 4.93 -32.89
CA GLU A 329 9.64 6.15 -33.64
C GLU A 329 10.73 6.98 -32.98
N VAL A 330 11.61 7.58 -33.79
CA VAL A 330 12.59 8.55 -33.33
C VAL A 330 12.01 9.95 -33.46
N LEU A 331 11.71 10.54 -32.33
CA LEU A 331 11.04 11.83 -32.19
C LEU A 331 12.03 12.98 -32.42
N ALA A 332 11.51 14.12 -32.90
CA ALA A 332 12.29 15.34 -33.04
C ALA A 332 12.23 16.15 -31.75
N ARG A 333 13.38 16.47 -31.15
CA ARG A 333 13.47 17.51 -30.12
C ARG A 333 13.67 18.85 -30.79
N LYS A 334 12.83 19.82 -30.44
CA LYS A 334 12.88 21.18 -30.95
C LYS A 334 12.96 22.20 -29.83
N HIS A 335 13.41 23.38 -30.21
CA HIS A 335 13.53 24.56 -29.35
C HIS A 335 12.93 25.76 -30.07
N GLY A 336 12.54 26.77 -29.29
CA GLY A 336 11.70 27.87 -29.76
C GLY A 336 10.30 27.73 -29.18
N GLY A 337 9.33 28.49 -29.65
CA GLY A 337 7.98 28.45 -29.09
C GLY A 337 7.44 29.84 -28.80
N GLN A 338 6.25 29.86 -28.20
CA GLN A 338 5.57 31.11 -27.87
C GLN A 338 4.95 31.02 -26.47
N LEU A 339 5.01 32.14 -25.75
CA LEU A 339 4.32 32.34 -24.49
C LEU A 339 3.17 33.31 -24.75
N ALA A 340 1.94 32.86 -24.50
CA ALA A 340 0.76 33.72 -24.54
C ALA A 340 0.25 33.91 -23.12
N VAL A 341 0.07 35.17 -22.72
CA VAL A 341 -0.45 35.53 -21.39
C VAL A 341 -1.88 36.02 -21.53
N ASP A 342 -2.80 35.40 -20.80
CA ASP A 342 -4.19 35.83 -20.67
C ASP A 342 -4.56 35.92 -19.18
N GLY A 343 -4.68 37.13 -18.66
CA GLY A 343 -4.85 37.37 -17.22
C GLY A 343 -3.67 36.78 -16.43
N ASN A 344 -3.97 35.78 -15.60
CA ASN A 344 -2.96 35.05 -14.83
C ASN A 344 -2.55 33.71 -15.47
N ARG A 345 -3.05 33.37 -16.65
CA ARG A 345 -2.68 32.14 -17.36
C ARG A 345 -1.58 32.38 -18.36
N ILE A 346 -0.64 31.45 -18.42
CA ILE A 346 0.44 31.41 -19.39
C ILE A 346 0.29 30.12 -20.19
N ALA A 347 -0.09 30.25 -21.46
CA ALA A 347 -0.07 29.15 -22.41
C ALA A 347 1.32 29.09 -23.06
N VAL A 348 1.94 27.92 -22.98
CA VAL A 348 3.21 27.61 -23.65
C VAL A 348 2.88 26.74 -24.85
N VAL A 349 3.16 27.28 -26.04
CA VAL A 349 2.80 26.65 -27.30
C VAL A 349 4.08 26.33 -28.07
N ALA A 350 4.17 25.10 -28.58
CA ALA A 350 5.20 24.72 -29.54
C ALA A 350 5.11 25.61 -30.79
N GLY A 351 6.24 26.14 -31.26
CA GLY A 351 6.28 27.17 -32.31
C GLY A 351 7.13 26.78 -33.51
N THR A 352 7.53 27.79 -34.29
CA THR A 352 8.62 27.67 -35.26
C THR A 352 9.97 27.79 -34.55
N GLU A 353 11.04 27.17 -35.06
CA GLU A 353 12.43 27.22 -34.53
C GLU A 353 13.06 28.63 -34.60
N THR A 354 12.43 29.60 -33.95
CA THR A 354 12.86 31.00 -33.84
C THR A 354 13.03 31.35 -32.36
N ASP A 355 13.95 32.26 -32.03
CA ASP A 355 14.23 32.68 -30.66
C ASP A 355 12.93 33.05 -29.91
N LEU A 356 12.73 32.43 -28.75
CA LEU A 356 11.65 32.76 -27.82
C LEU A 356 11.88 34.18 -27.29
N ASP A 357 10.93 35.09 -27.49
CA ASP A 357 10.93 36.37 -26.77
C ASP A 357 10.75 36.09 -25.28
N PRO A 358 11.75 36.38 -24.42
CA PRO A 358 11.66 36.04 -23.00
C PRO A 358 10.53 36.84 -22.34
N LEU A 359 9.68 36.15 -21.59
CA LEU A 359 8.65 36.78 -20.77
C LEU A 359 9.24 37.05 -19.38
N GLU A 360 9.05 38.26 -18.85
CA GLU A 360 9.39 38.61 -17.47
C GLU A 360 8.12 39.01 -16.71
N LEU A 361 7.84 38.31 -15.61
CA LEU A 361 6.73 38.59 -14.69
C LEU A 361 7.25 38.52 -13.26
N ASN A 362 6.98 39.50 -12.40
CA ASN A 362 7.41 39.50 -10.99
C ASN A 362 8.87 39.08 -10.73
N GLY A 363 9.80 39.46 -11.63
CA GLY A 363 11.22 39.11 -11.49
C GLY A 363 11.59 37.67 -11.86
N VAL A 364 10.64 36.85 -12.34
CA VAL A 364 10.92 35.56 -13.00
C VAL A 364 11.00 35.75 -14.52
N ARG A 365 12.06 35.21 -15.11
CA ARG A 365 12.31 35.24 -16.55
C ARG A 365 12.08 33.86 -17.17
N PHE A 366 11.07 33.73 -18.00
CA PHE A 366 10.80 32.54 -18.82
C PHE A 366 11.65 32.64 -20.08
N SER A 367 12.51 31.64 -20.33
CA SER A 367 13.69 31.86 -21.20
C SER A 367 13.96 30.82 -22.27
N ASP A 368 13.37 29.62 -22.17
CA ASP A 368 13.61 28.55 -23.14
C ASP A 368 12.43 27.57 -23.10
N VAL A 369 11.88 27.27 -24.26
CA VAL A 369 10.81 26.29 -24.48
C VAL A 369 11.39 25.21 -25.37
N SER A 370 11.21 23.95 -24.96
CA SER A 370 11.61 22.78 -25.74
C SER A 370 10.48 21.77 -25.76
N TRP A 371 10.27 21.12 -26.89
CA TRP A 371 9.29 20.06 -27.03
C TRP A 371 9.81 18.90 -27.85
N ILE A 372 9.18 17.74 -27.67
CA ILE A 372 9.43 16.52 -28.41
C ILE A 372 8.18 16.25 -29.25
N GLU A 373 8.33 16.06 -30.56
CA GLU A 373 7.22 15.75 -31.47
C GLU A 373 7.47 14.50 -32.31
N ASP A 374 6.39 13.84 -32.69
CA ASP A 374 6.42 12.75 -33.67
C ASP A 374 6.44 13.25 -35.13
N ALA A 375 6.59 12.34 -36.08
CA ALA A 375 6.67 12.65 -37.51
C ALA A 375 5.39 13.28 -38.08
N THR A 376 4.27 13.23 -37.35
CA THR A 376 3.02 13.91 -37.72
C THR A 376 2.97 15.36 -37.20
N GLY A 377 3.98 15.77 -36.42
CA GLY A 377 4.02 17.06 -35.73
C GLY A 377 3.24 17.07 -34.41
N LYS A 378 2.78 15.90 -33.92
CA LYS A 378 2.10 15.82 -32.63
C LYS A 378 3.13 15.85 -31.50
N VAL A 379 3.01 16.85 -30.64
CA VAL A 379 3.84 17.04 -29.45
C VAL A 379 3.53 15.94 -28.42
N ARG A 380 4.59 15.34 -27.87
CA ARG A 380 4.57 14.25 -26.88
C ARG A 380 5.01 14.69 -25.50
N GLU A 381 5.91 15.66 -25.44
CA GLU A 381 6.35 16.33 -24.23
C GLU A 381 6.69 17.78 -24.57
N ILE A 382 6.35 18.71 -23.68
CA ILE A 382 6.75 20.12 -23.77
C ILE A 382 7.28 20.56 -22.41
N SER A 383 8.32 21.40 -22.44
CA SER A 383 9.07 21.84 -21.27
C SER A 383 9.42 23.31 -21.35
N LEU A 384 9.60 23.91 -20.17
CA LEU A 384 9.88 25.33 -19.98
C LEU A 384 11.01 25.51 -18.96
N ARG A 385 11.93 26.40 -19.28
CA ARG A 385 12.98 26.89 -18.37
C ARG A 385 12.66 28.30 -17.91
N LEU A 386 12.71 28.49 -16.59
CA LEU A 386 12.60 29.81 -15.96
C LEU A 386 13.80 30.09 -15.05
N ARG A 387 14.16 31.38 -14.95
CA ARG A 387 15.22 31.91 -14.09
C ARG A 387 14.60 32.82 -13.04
N HIS A 388 14.96 32.59 -11.79
CA HIS A 388 14.45 33.27 -10.59
C HIS A 388 15.45 33.06 -9.44
N ALA A 389 15.24 33.59 -8.23
CA ALA A 389 16.22 33.43 -7.14
C ALA A 389 15.61 33.27 -5.74
N PRO A 390 14.65 32.35 -5.55
CA PRO A 390 13.91 32.24 -4.30
C PRO A 390 14.76 31.65 -3.18
N ALA A 391 14.44 31.99 -1.94
CA ALA A 391 15.07 31.32 -0.81
C ALA A 391 14.42 29.95 -0.53
N GLY A 392 13.19 29.72 -0.99
CA GLY A 392 12.54 28.42 -0.91
C GLY A 392 11.48 28.16 -1.98
N ILE A 393 11.27 26.87 -2.25
CA ILE A 393 10.29 26.33 -3.20
C ILE A 393 9.43 25.33 -2.45
N TYR A 394 8.12 25.56 -2.41
CA TYR A 394 7.20 24.84 -1.53
C TYR A 394 5.96 24.33 -2.27
N GLY A 395 5.18 23.44 -1.65
CA GLY A 395 3.98 22.84 -2.24
C GLY A 395 4.28 21.45 -2.82
N LEU A 396 3.92 21.26 -4.09
CA LEU A 396 4.08 20.02 -4.88
C LEU A 396 3.23 18.83 -4.41
N GLY A 397 2.19 19.06 -3.62
CA GLY A 397 1.37 18.02 -3.01
C GLY A 397 1.87 17.61 -1.62
N GLU A 398 1.49 16.40 -1.19
CA GLU A 398 2.04 15.77 0.00
C GLU A 398 3.46 15.25 -0.26
N ARG A 399 4.45 15.69 0.50
CA ARG A 399 5.87 15.35 0.33
C ARG A 399 6.53 14.97 1.64
N TYR A 400 7.25 13.85 1.61
CA TYR A 400 7.85 13.22 2.79
C TYR A 400 9.35 13.54 2.96
N ASN A 401 10.01 14.02 1.90
CA ASN A 401 11.45 14.26 1.89
C ASN A 401 11.84 15.62 2.49
N ALA A 402 11.11 16.67 2.16
CA ALA A 402 11.44 18.05 2.54
C ALA A 402 10.23 18.99 2.37
N LEU A 403 10.20 20.06 3.17
CA LEU A 403 9.23 21.13 2.99
C LEU A 403 9.68 22.12 1.90
N ASN A 404 10.97 22.46 1.89
CA ASN A 404 11.62 23.23 0.82
C ASN A 404 12.25 22.27 -0.19
N GLN A 405 11.81 22.34 -1.44
CA GLN A 405 12.16 21.42 -2.52
C GLN A 405 13.33 21.90 -3.39
N ALA A 406 13.94 23.05 -3.06
CA ALA A 406 15.18 23.49 -3.69
C ALA A 406 16.26 22.38 -3.59
N GLY A 407 16.92 22.09 -4.72
CA GLY A 407 17.90 21.01 -4.83
C GLY A 407 17.32 19.65 -5.23
N ASN A 408 15.99 19.49 -5.34
CA ASN A 408 15.36 18.23 -5.74
C ASN A 408 14.82 18.27 -7.18
N ARG A 409 14.72 17.09 -7.80
CA ARG A 409 13.86 16.88 -8.98
C ARG A 409 12.66 16.07 -8.53
N VAL A 410 11.47 16.62 -8.75
CA VAL A 410 10.21 16.13 -8.20
C VAL A 410 9.21 15.94 -9.34
N ASP A 411 8.64 14.75 -9.45
CA ASP A 411 7.60 14.47 -10.42
C ASP A 411 6.21 14.39 -9.81
N GLN A 412 5.22 14.45 -10.70
CA GLN A 412 3.80 14.46 -10.41
C GLN A 412 3.21 13.16 -10.96
N PHE A 413 3.32 12.13 -10.14
CA PHE A 413 2.92 10.77 -10.48
C PHE A 413 2.40 10.08 -9.23
N VAL A 414 1.07 9.95 -9.14
CA VAL A 414 0.38 9.25 -8.04
C VAL A 414 0.98 7.85 -7.93
N TYR A 415 1.49 7.46 -6.77
CA TYR A 415 2.15 6.16 -6.61
C TYR A 415 1.99 5.60 -5.20
N ASN A 416 1.65 4.31 -5.13
CA ASN A 416 1.63 3.59 -3.86
C ASN A 416 3.05 3.17 -3.46
N GLN A 417 3.76 4.05 -2.76
CA GLN A 417 5.03 3.73 -2.13
C GLN A 417 4.80 3.25 -0.70
N TYR A 418 4.76 1.94 -0.52
CA TYR A 418 4.61 1.32 0.79
C TYR A 418 5.83 1.57 1.68
N LYS A 419 5.67 2.47 2.67
CA LYS A 419 6.72 2.94 3.59
C LYS A 419 7.88 3.65 2.88
N ASN A 420 8.65 4.43 3.63
CA ASN A 420 9.87 5.09 3.12
C ASN A 420 9.62 5.86 1.80
N GLN A 421 8.61 6.72 1.79
CA GLN A 421 8.08 7.40 0.60
C GLN A 421 9.14 8.16 -0.19
N GLY A 422 10.12 8.75 0.48
CA GLY A 422 11.19 9.52 -0.16
C GLY A 422 10.60 10.66 -0.98
N LEU A 423 10.89 10.68 -2.29
CA LEU A 423 10.33 11.66 -3.25
C LEU A 423 8.95 11.24 -3.81
N ARG A 424 8.57 9.97 -3.66
CA ARG A 424 7.30 9.41 -4.14
C ARG A 424 6.18 9.82 -3.18
N THR A 425 4.93 9.83 -3.67
CA THR A 425 3.78 10.25 -2.85
C THR A 425 2.46 9.72 -3.42
N TYR A 426 1.47 9.59 -2.55
CA TYR A 426 0.08 9.28 -2.90
C TYR A 426 -0.67 10.51 -3.43
N ILE A 427 -0.27 11.73 -3.02
CA ILE A 427 -0.92 13.00 -3.40
C ILE A 427 0.09 13.99 -4.01
N PRO A 428 0.65 13.74 -5.20
CA PRO A 428 1.38 14.78 -5.92
C PRO A 428 0.42 15.88 -6.39
N MET A 429 0.86 17.13 -6.44
CA MET A 429 0.14 18.20 -7.13
C MET A 429 1.13 19.08 -7.92
N PRO A 430 0.82 19.43 -9.17
CA PRO A 430 1.73 20.16 -10.06
C PRO A 430 1.75 21.67 -9.76
N VAL A 431 1.87 22.06 -8.49
CA VAL A 431 1.94 23.47 -8.06
C VAL A 431 3.14 23.70 -7.15
N PHE A 432 3.88 24.78 -7.38
CA PHE A 432 4.88 25.25 -6.43
C PHE A 432 4.73 26.73 -6.12
N TYR A 433 5.19 27.12 -4.94
CA TYR A 433 5.13 28.46 -4.41
C TYR A 433 6.53 28.95 -4.06
N THR A 434 6.76 30.24 -4.19
CA THR A 434 8.02 30.87 -3.80
C THR A 434 7.79 32.01 -2.83
N ASP A 435 8.79 32.23 -1.98
CA ASP A 435 8.85 33.36 -1.05
C ASP A 435 9.13 34.72 -1.74
N GLN A 436 9.40 34.73 -3.06
CA GLN A 436 9.60 35.94 -3.87
C GLN A 436 8.31 36.58 -4.38
N GLY A 437 7.16 36.04 -4.01
CA GLY A 437 5.88 36.64 -4.37
C GLY A 437 5.22 36.07 -5.63
N PHE A 438 5.68 34.90 -6.08
CA PHE A 438 5.01 34.16 -7.16
C PHE A 438 4.98 32.64 -6.91
N GLY A 439 3.99 31.98 -7.51
CA GLY A 439 3.88 30.53 -7.63
C GLY A 439 3.39 30.14 -9.01
N LEU A 440 3.59 28.87 -9.39
CA LEU A 440 3.14 28.32 -10.66
C LEU A 440 2.37 27.03 -10.41
N HIS A 441 1.15 26.95 -10.93
CA HIS A 441 0.41 25.70 -11.07
C HIS A 441 0.42 25.28 -12.54
N LEU A 442 0.95 24.09 -12.83
CA LEU A 442 0.89 23.47 -14.15
C LEU A 442 -0.42 22.69 -14.28
N ALA A 443 -1.37 23.27 -15.03
CA ALA A 443 -2.74 22.79 -15.16
C ALA A 443 -2.82 21.55 -16.06
N THR A 444 -2.48 20.39 -15.51
CA THR A 444 -2.50 19.10 -16.21
C THR A 444 -2.75 17.93 -15.26
N ASP A 445 -3.51 16.95 -15.71
CA ASP A 445 -3.61 15.63 -15.06
C ASP A 445 -2.54 14.65 -15.61
N SER A 446 -1.77 15.03 -16.63
CA SER A 446 -0.71 14.17 -17.19
C SER A 446 0.49 14.07 -16.26
N TYR A 447 1.40 13.14 -16.56
CA TYR A 447 2.72 13.10 -15.97
C TYR A 447 3.45 14.43 -16.21
N SER A 448 3.93 15.03 -15.14
CA SER A 448 4.76 16.22 -15.18
C SER A 448 5.88 16.17 -14.16
N TRP A 449 6.86 17.05 -14.31
CA TRP A 449 8.02 17.10 -13.44
C TRP A 449 8.53 18.53 -13.29
N PHE A 450 9.18 18.78 -12.15
CA PHE A 450 9.89 20.01 -11.83
C PHE A 450 11.31 19.66 -11.39
N ASP A 451 12.29 20.39 -11.89
CA ASP A 451 13.70 20.25 -11.55
C ASP A 451 14.22 21.54 -10.93
N PHE A 452 14.58 21.46 -9.65
CA PHE A 452 15.10 22.55 -8.84
C PHE A 452 16.56 22.33 -8.43
N ARG A 453 17.27 21.41 -9.10
CA ARG A 453 18.65 21.05 -8.74
C ARG A 453 19.65 22.16 -9.03
N GLU A 454 19.42 22.94 -10.08
CA GLU A 454 20.26 24.09 -10.41
C GLU A 454 19.76 25.34 -9.66
N PRO A 455 20.58 25.95 -8.79
CA PRO A 455 20.18 27.16 -8.08
C PRO A 455 19.78 28.30 -9.02
N GLY A 456 18.60 28.86 -8.78
CA GLY A 456 18.04 29.97 -9.57
C GLY A 456 17.50 29.58 -10.95
N VAL A 457 17.42 28.29 -11.24
CA VAL A 457 16.79 27.74 -12.44
C VAL A 457 15.72 26.74 -12.03
N THR A 458 14.54 26.86 -12.64
CA THR A 458 13.55 25.78 -12.64
C THR A 458 13.36 25.31 -14.06
N LEU A 459 13.50 24.00 -14.26
CA LEU A 459 12.98 23.32 -15.44
C LEU A 459 11.68 22.64 -15.05
N LEU A 460 10.68 22.73 -15.90
CA LEU A 460 9.45 21.97 -15.74
C LEU A 460 9.03 21.39 -17.08
N GLY A 461 8.35 20.25 -17.06
CA GLY A 461 7.86 19.61 -18.26
C GLY A 461 6.62 18.77 -18.01
N VAL A 462 5.86 18.55 -19.08
CA VAL A 462 4.64 17.75 -19.09
C VAL A 462 4.64 16.87 -20.33
N GLU A 463 4.27 15.61 -20.15
CA GLU A 463 3.95 14.72 -21.27
C GLU A 463 2.56 15.04 -21.81
N ALA A 464 2.44 16.10 -22.59
CA ALA A 464 1.21 16.56 -23.22
C ALA A 464 1.51 17.32 -24.52
N GLY A 465 0.45 17.61 -25.29
CA GLY A 465 0.56 18.40 -26.52
C GLY A 465 0.72 19.91 -26.26
N ASP A 466 0.30 20.37 -25.08
CA ASP A 466 0.31 21.75 -24.63
C ASP A 466 0.71 21.82 -23.15
N LEU A 467 1.14 23.02 -22.73
CA LEU A 467 1.53 23.31 -21.35
C LEU A 467 0.86 24.61 -20.93
N GLN A 468 0.05 24.53 -19.89
CA GLN A 468 -0.70 25.66 -19.33
C GLN A 468 -0.28 25.89 -17.89
N LEU A 469 0.08 27.13 -17.56
CA LEU A 469 0.44 27.54 -16.21
C LEU A 469 -0.58 28.55 -15.69
N ASP A 470 -1.06 28.39 -14.47
CA ASP A 470 -1.64 29.48 -13.69
C ASP A 470 -0.52 30.16 -12.89
N PHE A 471 -0.37 31.47 -13.08
CA PHE A 471 0.56 32.33 -12.36
C PHE A 471 -0.12 32.86 -11.10
N LEU A 472 0.46 32.54 -9.95
CA LEU A 472 -0.06 32.89 -8.62
C LEU A 472 0.82 33.99 -8.04
N THR A 473 0.25 35.00 -7.39
CA THR A 473 1.02 36.17 -6.91
C THR A 473 0.76 36.52 -5.45
N GLY A 474 1.64 37.32 -4.85
CA GLY A 474 1.50 37.75 -3.44
C GLY A 474 2.22 36.82 -2.47
N SER A 475 1.89 36.90 -1.19
CA SER A 475 2.44 36.01 -0.16
C SER A 475 2.15 34.54 -0.48
N VAL A 476 2.94 33.62 0.07
CA VAL A 476 2.74 32.18 -0.15
C VAL A 476 1.34 31.74 0.27
N ASN A 477 0.80 32.32 1.36
CA ASN A 477 -0.58 32.05 1.78
C ASN A 477 -1.63 32.53 0.75
N GLU A 478 -1.43 33.69 0.13
CA GLU A 478 -2.29 34.18 -0.96
C GLU A 478 -2.16 33.33 -2.23
N GLN A 479 -0.95 32.83 -2.53
CA GLN A 479 -0.72 31.93 -3.66
C GLN A 479 -1.46 30.60 -3.47
N VAL A 480 -1.41 30.01 -2.26
CA VAL A 480 -2.20 28.81 -1.91
C VAL A 480 -3.70 29.10 -2.09
N ALA A 481 -4.21 30.21 -1.54
CA ALA A 481 -5.62 30.56 -1.67
C ALA A 481 -6.06 30.72 -3.14
N GLN A 482 -5.21 31.28 -4.00
CA GLN A 482 -5.45 31.38 -5.45
C GLN A 482 -5.49 30.00 -6.13
N PHE A 483 -4.57 29.09 -5.80
CA PHE A 483 -4.56 27.73 -6.34
C PHE A 483 -5.83 26.96 -5.96
N LEU A 484 -6.27 27.05 -4.70
CA LEU A 484 -7.53 26.42 -4.27
C LEU A 484 -8.72 27.04 -5.00
N ALA A 485 -8.74 28.36 -5.17
CA ALA A 485 -9.81 29.04 -5.90
C ALA A 485 -9.90 28.64 -7.38
N SER A 486 -8.78 28.28 -8.02
CA SER A 486 -8.76 27.85 -9.43
C SER A 486 -9.04 26.35 -9.63
N THR A 487 -8.90 25.53 -8.59
CA THR A 487 -8.96 24.05 -8.70
C THR A 487 -10.10 23.38 -7.94
N GLY A 488 -10.90 24.16 -7.21
CA GLY A 488 -12.11 23.70 -6.52
C GLY A 488 -12.14 24.15 -5.07
N ASP A 489 -13.32 24.59 -4.61
CA ASP A 489 -13.49 25.04 -3.23
C ASP A 489 -13.31 23.88 -2.24
N PRO A 490 -12.53 24.08 -1.15
CA PRO A 490 -12.41 23.06 -0.11
C PRO A 490 -13.76 22.74 0.53
N VAL A 491 -13.98 21.47 0.86
CA VAL A 491 -15.19 21.03 1.55
C VAL A 491 -14.90 20.78 3.03
N ASN A 492 -15.79 21.24 3.91
CA ASN A 492 -15.64 21.08 5.35
C ASN A 492 -15.97 19.64 5.80
N VAL A 493 -15.43 19.23 6.94
CA VAL A 493 -15.81 17.99 7.63
C VAL A 493 -16.94 18.24 8.64
N PRO A 494 -17.79 17.24 8.94
CA PRO A 494 -18.67 17.31 10.10
C PRO A 494 -17.86 17.27 11.41
N LEU A 495 -18.39 17.87 12.48
CA LEU A 495 -17.67 18.04 13.76
C LEU A 495 -17.12 16.73 14.34
N TRP A 496 -17.84 15.61 14.17
CA TRP A 496 -17.41 14.30 14.67
C TRP A 496 -16.10 13.83 14.04
N ALA A 497 -15.78 14.25 12.82
CA ALA A 497 -14.55 13.89 12.14
C ALA A 497 -13.32 14.57 12.75
N LEU A 498 -13.51 15.65 13.52
CA LEU A 498 -12.43 16.35 14.22
C LEU A 498 -12.09 15.71 15.57
N GLY A 499 -12.87 14.74 16.08
CA GLY A 499 -12.53 14.04 17.32
C GLY A 499 -11.46 12.94 17.14
N PRO A 500 -11.19 12.11 18.17
CA PRO A 500 -10.29 10.96 18.05
C PRO A 500 -10.92 9.79 17.26
N TRP A 501 -10.14 9.21 16.35
CA TRP A 501 -10.53 8.06 15.53
C TRP A 501 -9.81 6.81 15.99
N MET A 502 -10.55 5.71 16.00
CA MET A 502 -10.05 4.39 16.32
C MET A 502 -10.11 3.47 15.10
N SER A 503 -8.99 2.79 14.83
CA SER A 503 -8.91 1.84 13.73
C SER A 503 -7.90 0.73 14.03
N SER A 504 -8.17 -0.45 13.51
CA SER A 504 -7.21 -1.55 13.36
C SER A 504 -7.71 -2.51 12.30
N ASN A 505 -6.84 -2.96 11.40
CA ASN A 505 -7.17 -4.04 10.47
C ASN A 505 -7.37 -5.39 11.20
N ASN A 506 -7.01 -5.48 12.48
CA ASN A 506 -7.21 -6.69 13.29
C ASN A 506 -8.65 -6.88 13.76
N TRP A 507 -9.48 -5.84 13.67
CA TRP A 507 -10.88 -5.87 14.12
C TRP A 507 -11.78 -6.42 13.01
N ASP A 508 -11.91 -7.75 12.99
CA ASP A 508 -12.51 -8.53 11.90
C ASP A 508 -13.75 -9.33 12.34
N ASN A 509 -14.37 -8.91 13.44
CA ASN A 509 -15.63 -9.45 13.97
C ASN A 509 -16.30 -8.48 14.94
N GLN A 510 -17.61 -8.63 15.12
CA GLN A 510 -18.47 -7.77 15.94
C GLN A 510 -18.08 -7.78 17.43
N ALA A 511 -17.78 -8.95 17.99
CA ALA A 511 -17.44 -9.07 19.41
C ALA A 511 -16.15 -8.31 19.76
N GLU A 512 -15.16 -8.31 18.85
CA GLU A 512 -13.97 -7.49 19.01
C GLU A 512 -14.30 -5.99 18.94
N ILE A 513 -15.15 -5.55 18.01
CA ILE A 513 -15.60 -4.15 17.94
C ILE A 513 -16.25 -3.70 19.26
N GLU A 514 -17.23 -4.45 19.76
CA GLU A 514 -17.92 -4.16 21.02
C GLU A 514 -16.95 -4.12 22.22
N LYS A 515 -15.97 -5.04 22.24
CA LYS A 515 -14.90 -5.05 23.25
C LYS A 515 -14.04 -3.78 23.17
N GLN A 516 -13.64 -3.34 21.98
CA GLN A 516 -12.81 -2.13 21.83
C GLN A 516 -13.58 -0.88 22.28
N VAL A 517 -14.90 -0.81 21.99
CA VAL A 517 -15.78 0.24 22.51
C VAL A 517 -15.83 0.20 24.04
N ALA A 518 -16.09 -0.96 24.65
CA ALA A 518 -16.13 -1.10 26.10
C ALA A 518 -14.81 -0.69 26.79
N LEU A 519 -13.66 -1.04 26.20
CA LEU A 519 -12.34 -0.64 26.72
C LEU A 519 -12.12 0.88 26.68
N THR A 520 -12.74 1.59 25.73
CA THR A 520 -12.67 3.06 25.69
C THR A 520 -13.41 3.68 26.89
N GLU A 521 -14.55 3.12 27.25
CA GLU A 521 -15.32 3.54 28.42
C GLU A 521 -14.61 3.19 29.73
N GLU A 522 -14.10 1.95 29.84
CA GLU A 522 -13.35 1.47 31.00
C GLU A 522 -12.16 2.40 31.32
N HIS A 523 -11.44 2.84 30.29
CA HIS A 523 -10.26 3.67 30.43
C HIS A 523 -10.54 5.18 30.35
N GLY A 524 -11.80 5.61 30.20
CA GLY A 524 -12.16 7.03 30.11
C GLY A 524 -11.54 7.73 28.90
N ILE A 525 -11.45 7.03 27.77
CA ILE A 525 -10.87 7.48 26.52
C ILE A 525 -12.01 7.80 25.55
N PRO A 526 -12.23 9.07 25.17
CA PRO A 526 -13.25 9.41 24.22
C PRO A 526 -12.81 9.09 22.79
N ALA A 527 -13.78 8.73 21.96
CA ALA A 527 -13.63 8.68 20.51
C ALA A 527 -14.91 9.15 19.81
N THR A 528 -14.81 9.41 18.51
CA THR A 528 -15.94 9.88 17.69
C THR A 528 -16.09 9.10 16.39
N VAL A 529 -15.06 8.36 15.97
CA VAL A 529 -15.07 7.56 14.73
C VAL A 529 -14.44 6.21 14.98
N LEU A 530 -15.09 5.17 14.46
CA LEU A 530 -14.55 3.83 14.35
C LEU A 530 -14.44 3.45 12.86
N VAL A 531 -13.26 2.98 12.45
CA VAL A 531 -13.02 2.47 11.09
C VAL A 531 -12.89 0.94 11.13
N ILE A 532 -13.64 0.23 10.30
CA ILE A 532 -13.50 -1.21 10.10
C ILE A 532 -12.97 -1.49 8.70
N GLU A 533 -11.83 -2.19 8.62
CA GLU A 533 -11.24 -2.60 7.35
C GLU A 533 -11.64 -4.02 6.95
N ALA A 534 -11.33 -5.00 7.80
CA ALA A 534 -11.63 -6.42 7.59
C ALA A 534 -13.11 -6.78 7.88
N TRP A 535 -14.05 -5.98 7.37
CA TRP A 535 -15.49 -6.16 7.58
C TRP A 535 -16.13 -7.14 6.58
N SER A 536 -15.54 -7.23 5.38
CA SER A 536 -16.18 -7.85 4.22
C SER A 536 -15.87 -9.33 4.07
N ASP A 537 -16.51 -9.98 3.09
CA ASP A 537 -16.21 -11.33 2.60
C ASP A 537 -14.82 -11.50 1.93
N GLU A 538 -14.02 -10.42 1.88
CA GLU A 538 -12.70 -10.36 1.25
C GLU A 538 -12.69 -10.77 -0.23
N ALA A 539 -13.85 -10.68 -0.88
CA ALA A 539 -14.08 -11.11 -2.26
C ALA A 539 -14.79 -10.03 -3.08
N THR A 540 -15.92 -9.56 -2.58
CA THR A 540 -16.78 -8.57 -3.22
C THR A 540 -16.58 -7.17 -2.66
N PHE A 541 -16.14 -7.06 -1.39
CA PHE A 541 -15.98 -5.79 -0.67
C PHE A 541 -17.28 -4.97 -0.55
N TYR A 542 -18.45 -5.59 -0.70
CA TYR A 542 -19.73 -4.98 -0.37
C TYR A 542 -20.64 -5.88 0.46
N ILE A 543 -20.25 -7.13 0.70
CA ILE A 543 -20.96 -8.10 1.53
C ILE A 543 -20.14 -8.34 2.80
N TRP A 544 -20.80 -8.35 3.96
CA TRP A 544 -20.17 -8.67 5.25
C TRP A 544 -19.67 -10.12 5.30
N ASN A 545 -18.58 -10.34 6.02
CA ASN A 545 -18.01 -11.68 6.19
C ASN A 545 -19.01 -12.67 6.82
N ASP A 546 -18.94 -13.95 6.43
CA ASP A 546 -19.82 -15.04 6.85
C ASP A 546 -21.34 -14.87 6.56
N ALA A 547 -21.77 -13.75 5.98
CA ALA A 547 -23.16 -13.57 5.58
C ALA A 547 -23.58 -14.63 4.56
N THR A 548 -24.76 -15.21 4.76
CA THR A 548 -25.34 -16.20 3.84
C THR A 548 -26.48 -15.57 3.06
N TYR A 549 -26.61 -15.91 1.78
CA TYR A 549 -27.58 -15.29 0.88
C TYR A 549 -27.85 -16.17 -0.34
N ALA A 550 -29.01 -15.99 -0.96
CA ALA A 550 -29.25 -16.53 -2.29
C ALA A 550 -28.49 -15.68 -3.32
N GLY A 551 -27.59 -16.30 -4.09
CA GLY A 551 -26.83 -15.58 -5.11
C GLY A 551 -27.76 -14.91 -6.15
N LYS A 552 -27.44 -13.68 -6.52
CA LYS A 552 -28.18 -12.88 -7.51
C LYS A 552 -27.43 -12.79 -8.83
N PRO A 553 -28.11 -12.51 -9.96
CA PRO A 553 -27.45 -12.09 -11.19
C PRO A 553 -26.44 -10.96 -10.94
N GLY A 554 -25.34 -10.93 -11.68
CA GLY A 554 -24.30 -9.91 -11.48
C GLY A 554 -24.76 -8.47 -11.71
N SER A 555 -25.84 -8.28 -12.50
CA SER A 555 -26.50 -6.99 -12.73
C SER A 555 -27.19 -6.41 -11.50
N ASP A 556 -27.53 -7.24 -10.52
CA ASP A 556 -28.47 -6.87 -9.47
C ASP A 556 -27.74 -6.46 -8.18
N ALA A 557 -28.39 -5.63 -7.38
CA ALA A 557 -27.94 -5.25 -6.04
C ALA A 557 -28.64 -6.08 -4.95
N PHE A 558 -27.99 -6.19 -3.80
CA PHE A 558 -28.58 -6.73 -2.58
C PHE A 558 -29.19 -5.60 -1.74
N THR A 559 -30.22 -5.95 -0.99
CA THR A 559 -30.78 -5.18 0.12
C THR A 559 -30.40 -5.87 1.42
N TYR A 560 -30.46 -5.19 2.57
CA TYR A 560 -30.11 -5.82 3.84
C TYR A 560 -30.94 -7.09 4.13
N GLY A 561 -32.22 -7.09 3.74
CA GLY A 561 -33.12 -8.24 3.92
C GLY A 561 -32.80 -9.48 3.08
N ASP A 562 -31.88 -9.40 2.12
CA ASP A 562 -31.42 -10.57 1.35
C ASP A 562 -30.39 -11.42 2.11
N PHE A 563 -29.80 -10.89 3.18
CA PHE A 563 -28.76 -11.54 3.95
C PHE A 563 -29.31 -12.24 5.20
N THR A 564 -28.74 -13.39 5.53
CA THR A 564 -28.87 -14.03 6.84
C THR A 564 -27.49 -14.07 7.49
N PHE A 565 -27.40 -13.45 8.67
CA PHE A 565 -26.20 -13.37 9.48
C PHE A 565 -26.21 -14.49 10.52
N PRO A 566 -25.37 -15.52 10.37
CA PRO A 566 -25.37 -16.64 11.30
C PRO A 566 -24.78 -16.24 12.66
N GLU A 567 -25.35 -16.75 13.74
CA GLU A 567 -24.87 -16.50 15.13
C GLU A 567 -23.40 -16.91 15.33
N TRP A 568 -22.93 -17.94 14.63
CA TRP A 568 -21.54 -18.40 14.69
C TRP A 568 -20.57 -17.56 13.84
N GLY A 569 -21.09 -16.70 12.97
CA GLY A 569 -20.29 -15.88 12.05
C GLY A 569 -19.60 -14.73 12.75
N ARG A 570 -18.67 -14.07 12.05
CA ARG A 570 -17.95 -12.89 12.54
C ARG A 570 -18.86 -11.69 12.80
N TRP A 571 -19.94 -11.56 12.03
CA TRP A 571 -20.85 -10.43 12.07
C TRP A 571 -22.29 -10.93 12.20
N PRO A 572 -22.70 -11.42 13.39
CA PRO A 572 -24.02 -12.00 13.60
C PRO A 572 -25.15 -10.98 13.57
N ASP A 573 -24.89 -9.70 13.85
CA ASP A 573 -25.86 -8.61 13.73
C ASP A 573 -25.18 -7.28 13.37
N PRO A 574 -24.78 -7.07 12.09
CA PRO A 574 -24.11 -5.84 11.67
C PRO A 574 -24.96 -4.58 11.94
N LYS A 575 -26.29 -4.69 11.83
CA LYS A 575 -27.18 -3.57 12.09
C LYS A 575 -27.20 -3.19 13.57
N GLY A 576 -27.39 -4.16 14.46
CA GLY A 576 -27.31 -3.93 15.90
C GLY A 576 -25.93 -3.40 16.34
N MET A 577 -24.85 -3.85 15.69
CA MET A 577 -23.51 -3.30 15.92
C MET A 577 -23.42 -1.82 15.55
N VAL A 578 -23.93 -1.41 14.37
CA VAL A 578 -23.88 0.00 13.95
C VAL A 578 -24.73 0.87 14.88
N GLU A 579 -25.92 0.39 15.25
CA GLU A 579 -26.79 1.04 16.23
C GLU A 579 -26.06 1.22 17.58
N HIS A 580 -25.39 0.17 18.07
CA HIS A 580 -24.56 0.22 19.27
C HIS A 580 -23.45 1.28 19.16
N LEU A 581 -22.73 1.35 18.03
CA LEU A 581 -21.72 2.39 17.81
C LEU A 581 -22.31 3.79 17.89
N HIS A 582 -23.46 4.02 17.24
CA HIS A 582 -24.14 5.32 17.25
C HIS A 582 -24.65 5.71 18.64
N GLU A 583 -25.17 4.76 19.42
CA GLU A 583 -25.58 4.96 20.82
C GLU A 583 -24.41 5.38 21.72
N HIS A 584 -23.20 4.89 21.43
CA HIS A 584 -21.96 5.25 22.13
C HIS A 584 -21.28 6.50 21.52
N GLY A 585 -21.96 7.20 20.61
CA GLY A 585 -21.51 8.45 20.01
C GLY A 585 -20.41 8.29 18.96
N LEU A 586 -20.21 7.09 18.43
CA LEU A 586 -19.24 6.77 17.39
C LEU A 586 -19.90 6.80 16.01
N LYS A 587 -19.11 7.18 15.01
CA LYS A 587 -19.47 7.14 13.59
C LYS A 587 -18.70 6.02 12.91
N LEU A 588 -19.37 5.26 12.03
CA LEU A 588 -18.77 4.11 11.38
C LEU A 588 -18.29 4.47 9.97
N ILE A 589 -17.03 4.16 9.69
CA ILE A 589 -16.43 4.24 8.36
C ILE A 589 -15.98 2.84 7.92
N LEU A 590 -16.35 2.44 6.70
CA LEU A 590 -15.98 1.14 6.12
C LEU A 590 -14.93 1.27 5.02
N TRP A 591 -13.93 0.39 5.04
CA TRP A 591 -12.90 0.34 3.99
C TRP A 591 -13.44 -0.10 2.63
N GLN A 592 -12.92 0.49 1.55
CA GLN A 592 -13.27 0.23 0.16
C GLN A 592 -12.05 0.30 -0.77
N ILE A 593 -12.15 -0.36 -1.94
CA ILE A 593 -11.14 -0.39 -2.99
C ILE A 593 -11.79 -0.38 -4.38
N PRO A 594 -11.20 0.26 -5.41
CA PRO A 594 -11.85 0.40 -6.72
C PRO A 594 -11.65 -0.81 -7.67
N VAL A 595 -11.56 -2.03 -7.15
CA VAL A 595 -11.24 -3.24 -7.96
C VAL A 595 -12.19 -4.40 -7.73
N ILE A 596 -12.42 -5.20 -8.78
CA ILE A 596 -12.93 -6.57 -8.64
C ILE A 596 -11.73 -7.49 -8.42
N LYS A 597 -11.54 -7.92 -7.17
CA LYS A 597 -10.39 -8.71 -6.71
C LYS A 597 -10.16 -9.94 -7.57
N GLN A 598 -8.92 -10.27 -7.87
CA GLN A 598 -8.55 -11.57 -8.44
C GLN A 598 -7.63 -12.34 -7.48
N THR A 599 -7.89 -13.63 -7.30
CA THR A 599 -6.94 -14.57 -6.70
C THR A 599 -7.30 -16.00 -7.10
N ALA A 600 -6.29 -16.82 -7.40
CA ALA A 600 -6.46 -18.19 -7.87
C ALA A 600 -7.19 -19.09 -6.84
N ALA A 601 -7.04 -18.79 -5.55
CA ALA A 601 -7.67 -19.53 -4.47
C ALA A 601 -9.15 -19.15 -4.22
N LEU A 602 -9.62 -18.00 -4.74
CA LEU A 602 -10.95 -17.50 -4.42
C LEU A 602 -12.01 -18.13 -5.33
N ARG A 603 -12.72 -19.11 -4.77
CA ARG A 603 -13.95 -19.66 -5.36
C ARG A 603 -15.16 -18.98 -4.71
N HIS A 604 -15.55 -17.83 -5.26
CA HIS A 604 -16.68 -17.04 -4.74
C HIS A 604 -17.73 -16.77 -5.83
N ALA A 605 -18.91 -17.39 -5.70
CA ALA A 605 -19.90 -17.45 -6.78
C ALA A 605 -20.51 -16.08 -7.13
N GLN A 606 -20.81 -15.24 -6.13
CA GLN A 606 -21.39 -13.92 -6.39
C GLN A 606 -20.38 -13.00 -7.09
N LYS A 607 -19.14 -12.99 -6.60
CA LYS A 607 -18.03 -12.27 -7.22
C LYS A 607 -17.83 -12.67 -8.68
N GLN A 608 -17.89 -13.97 -9.00
CA GLN A 608 -17.78 -14.43 -10.38
C GLN A 608 -18.92 -13.92 -11.27
N ARG A 609 -20.15 -13.87 -10.74
CA ARG A 609 -21.30 -13.30 -11.46
C ARG A 609 -21.13 -11.81 -11.70
N ASP A 610 -20.68 -11.06 -10.69
CA ASP A 610 -20.41 -9.63 -10.80
C ASP A 610 -19.29 -9.37 -11.83
N GLU A 611 -18.20 -10.15 -11.80
CA GLU A 611 -17.13 -10.06 -12.79
C GLU A 611 -17.61 -10.34 -14.22
N GLN A 612 -18.43 -11.37 -14.42
CA GLN A 612 -19.00 -11.68 -15.74
C GLN A 612 -19.87 -10.53 -16.26
N HIS A 613 -20.70 -9.92 -15.41
CA HIS A 613 -21.50 -8.77 -15.79
C HIS A 613 -20.62 -7.55 -16.09
N PHE A 614 -19.65 -7.25 -15.23
CA PHE A 614 -18.70 -6.16 -15.39
C PHE A 614 -17.95 -6.24 -16.73
N LEU A 615 -17.46 -7.43 -17.08
CA LEU A 615 -16.78 -7.67 -18.36
C LEU A 615 -17.75 -7.57 -19.54
N ALA A 616 -18.96 -8.12 -19.43
CA ALA A 616 -19.95 -8.07 -20.50
C ALA A 616 -20.45 -6.65 -20.81
N GLN A 617 -20.48 -5.77 -19.81
CA GLN A 617 -20.91 -4.37 -19.96
C GLN A 617 -19.73 -3.40 -20.18
N ASN A 618 -18.48 -3.87 -20.15
CA ASN A 618 -17.28 -3.04 -20.30
C ASN A 618 -17.16 -1.92 -19.25
N TYR A 619 -17.55 -2.18 -18.00
CA TYR A 619 -17.46 -1.21 -16.90
C TYR A 619 -16.02 -0.91 -16.41
N GLY A 620 -15.04 -1.69 -16.85
CA GLY A 620 -13.65 -1.51 -16.48
C GLY A 620 -12.85 -0.67 -17.48
N VAL A 621 -11.70 -0.17 -17.00
CA VAL A 621 -10.66 0.44 -17.83
C VAL A 621 -10.18 -0.60 -18.84
N ARG A 622 -9.85 -0.21 -20.08
CA ARG A 622 -9.49 -1.15 -21.15
C ARG A 622 -8.16 -0.84 -21.80
N HIS A 623 -7.55 -1.85 -22.40
CA HIS A 623 -6.49 -1.69 -23.38
C HIS A 623 -7.06 -1.28 -24.75
N PRO A 624 -6.24 -0.73 -25.68
CA PRO A 624 -6.69 -0.39 -27.03
C PRO A 624 -7.31 -1.54 -27.83
N ASN A 625 -6.94 -2.79 -27.51
CA ASN A 625 -7.50 -4.00 -28.13
C ASN A 625 -8.91 -4.36 -27.63
N GLY A 626 -9.46 -3.60 -26.67
CA GLY A 626 -10.77 -3.81 -26.08
C GLY A 626 -10.80 -4.72 -24.85
N GLU A 627 -9.68 -5.35 -24.48
CA GLU A 627 -9.60 -6.18 -23.27
C GLU A 627 -9.62 -5.31 -22.01
N ALA A 628 -10.32 -5.78 -20.96
CA ALA A 628 -10.32 -5.10 -19.67
C ALA A 628 -8.94 -5.15 -19.00
N LEU A 629 -8.51 -4.04 -18.44
CA LEU A 629 -7.28 -3.93 -17.67
C LEU A 629 -7.36 -4.84 -16.45
N ARG A 630 -6.38 -5.73 -16.36
CA ARG A 630 -6.02 -6.40 -15.11
C ARG A 630 -4.75 -5.77 -14.57
N LEU A 631 -4.74 -5.47 -13.27
CA LEU A 631 -3.61 -4.80 -12.64
C LEU A 631 -2.32 -5.62 -12.85
N PRO A 632 -1.31 -5.08 -13.54
CA PRO A 632 -0.15 -5.88 -13.96
C PRO A 632 0.78 -6.23 -12.79
N GLU A 633 0.73 -5.45 -11.72
CA GLU A 633 1.60 -5.58 -10.56
C GLU A 633 1.02 -4.94 -9.30
N GLY A 634 1.79 -5.01 -8.22
CA GLY A 634 1.48 -4.34 -6.96
C GLY A 634 0.34 -4.97 -6.19
N TRP A 635 -0.26 -4.17 -5.32
CA TRP A 635 -1.41 -4.58 -4.52
C TRP A 635 -2.62 -4.84 -5.44
N PHE A 636 -3.38 -5.89 -5.15
CA PHE A 636 -4.49 -6.36 -5.99
C PHE A 636 -4.11 -6.76 -7.43
N LYS A 637 -2.87 -7.21 -7.67
CA LYS A 637 -2.45 -7.78 -8.95
C LYS A 637 -3.49 -8.75 -9.55
N ASP A 638 -3.65 -8.69 -10.87
CA ASP A 638 -4.59 -9.42 -11.72
C ASP A 638 -6.08 -9.07 -11.53
N SER A 639 -6.41 -8.19 -10.59
CA SER A 639 -7.78 -7.68 -10.36
C SER A 639 -8.21 -6.74 -11.48
N LEU A 640 -9.52 -6.63 -11.72
CA LEU A 640 -10.08 -5.69 -12.71
C LEU A 640 -10.26 -4.31 -12.07
N LEU A 641 -9.90 -3.26 -12.80
CA LEU A 641 -10.03 -1.86 -12.34
C LEU A 641 -11.34 -1.23 -12.82
N MET A 642 -12.14 -0.69 -11.91
CA MET A 642 -13.39 0.03 -12.22
C MET A 642 -13.09 1.32 -13.00
N ASP A 643 -13.87 1.62 -14.04
CA ASP A 643 -13.78 2.90 -14.76
C ASP A 643 -14.78 3.92 -14.19
N PHE A 644 -14.32 4.84 -13.34
CA PHE A 644 -15.19 5.87 -12.75
C PHE A 644 -15.66 6.96 -13.72
N THR A 645 -15.22 6.93 -14.98
CA THR A 645 -15.78 7.76 -16.05
C THR A 645 -16.99 7.08 -16.71
N HIS A 646 -17.21 5.78 -16.46
CA HIS A 646 -18.34 5.02 -16.97
C HIS A 646 -19.59 5.17 -16.10
N ARG A 647 -20.46 6.13 -16.42
CA ARG A 647 -21.65 6.47 -15.60
C ARG A 647 -22.50 5.26 -15.16
N GLU A 648 -22.95 4.41 -16.09
CA GLU A 648 -23.80 3.25 -15.73
C GLU A 648 -23.08 2.23 -14.85
N GLY A 649 -21.77 2.05 -15.06
CA GLY A 649 -20.94 1.17 -14.25
C GLY A 649 -20.75 1.73 -12.84
N VAL A 650 -20.62 3.06 -12.69
CA VAL A 650 -20.56 3.72 -11.37
C VAL A 650 -21.87 3.55 -10.62
N ASP A 651 -23.01 3.72 -11.30
CA ASP A 651 -24.34 3.49 -10.72
C ASP A 651 -24.51 2.03 -10.29
N TRP A 652 -24.08 1.07 -11.11
CA TRP A 652 -24.04 -0.36 -10.76
C TRP A 652 -23.13 -0.65 -9.57
N TRP A 653 -21.94 -0.06 -9.56
CA TRP A 653 -20.94 -0.25 -8.51
C TRP A 653 -21.45 0.25 -7.16
N LEU A 654 -21.92 1.50 -7.10
CA LEU A 654 -22.40 2.12 -5.87
C LEU A 654 -23.76 1.55 -5.43
N GLY A 655 -24.61 1.14 -6.38
CA GLY A 655 -25.87 0.46 -6.08
C GLY A 655 -25.70 -0.82 -5.26
N LYS A 656 -24.61 -1.57 -5.44
CA LYS A 656 -24.28 -2.74 -4.61
C LYS A 656 -23.90 -2.41 -3.17
N ARG A 657 -23.54 -1.15 -2.89
CA ARG A 657 -23.20 -0.65 -1.54
C ARG A 657 -24.37 0.09 -0.90
N GLN A 658 -25.47 0.32 -1.60
CA GLN A 658 -26.57 1.20 -1.15
C GLN A 658 -27.14 0.78 0.21
N TYR A 659 -27.32 -0.52 0.46
CA TYR A 659 -27.84 -1.02 1.74
C TYR A 659 -26.95 -0.67 2.95
N LEU A 660 -25.65 -0.42 2.74
CA LEU A 660 -24.73 0.01 3.80
C LEU A 660 -25.11 1.40 4.33
N ILE A 661 -25.66 2.27 3.48
CA ILE A 661 -26.17 3.59 3.88
C ILE A 661 -27.61 3.46 4.37
N ASP A 662 -28.50 2.93 3.52
CA ASP A 662 -29.95 3.01 3.74
C ASP A 662 -30.42 2.17 4.93
N ASP A 663 -29.87 0.97 5.08
CA ASP A 663 -30.35 -0.01 6.07
C ASP A 663 -29.47 -0.06 7.33
N LEU A 664 -28.16 0.15 7.18
CA LEU A 664 -27.17 0.07 8.27
C LEU A 664 -26.80 1.43 8.87
N GLY A 665 -26.87 2.52 8.10
CA GLY A 665 -26.49 3.85 8.59
C GLY A 665 -24.97 4.07 8.68
N VAL A 666 -24.17 3.46 7.79
CA VAL A 666 -22.73 3.74 7.67
C VAL A 666 -22.49 5.23 7.39
N ASP A 667 -21.58 5.87 8.11
CA ASP A 667 -21.34 7.32 8.10
C ASP A 667 -20.18 7.75 7.16
N GLY A 668 -19.62 6.81 6.40
CA GLY A 668 -18.57 7.13 5.44
C GLY A 668 -17.77 5.92 4.97
N PHE A 669 -16.80 6.18 4.10
CA PHE A 669 -15.95 5.15 3.51
C PHE A 669 -14.48 5.53 3.59
N LYS A 670 -13.62 4.60 4.02
CA LYS A 670 -12.17 4.70 3.87
C LYS A 670 -11.85 4.23 2.46
N THR A 671 -11.83 5.16 1.51
CA THR A 671 -11.61 4.94 0.09
C THR A 671 -10.12 4.79 -0.18
N ASP A 672 -9.61 3.59 0.06
CA ASP A 672 -8.21 3.25 -0.11
C ASP A 672 -7.87 2.96 -1.59
N GLY A 673 -6.57 2.92 -1.90
CA GLY A 673 -6.07 2.78 -3.26
C GLY A 673 -6.29 4.02 -4.13
N GLY A 674 -6.39 3.80 -5.44
CA GLY A 674 -6.49 4.84 -6.46
C GLY A 674 -5.22 5.00 -7.30
N GLU A 675 -4.09 4.45 -6.88
CA GLU A 675 -2.80 4.53 -7.58
C GLU A 675 -2.62 3.42 -8.64
N MET A 676 -3.71 3.04 -9.31
CA MET A 676 -3.86 1.72 -9.95
C MET A 676 -3.89 1.73 -11.49
N VAL A 677 -3.80 2.89 -12.13
CA VAL A 677 -3.79 3.00 -13.60
C VAL A 677 -2.37 2.80 -14.12
N TRP A 678 -2.16 1.69 -14.84
CA TRP A 678 -0.86 1.27 -15.37
C TRP A 678 -0.91 1.10 -16.90
N GLY A 679 -0.29 2.01 -17.63
CA GLY A 679 -0.29 2.03 -19.09
C GLY A 679 -0.73 3.40 -19.62
N ARG A 680 -0.02 3.92 -20.63
CA ARG A 680 -0.24 5.27 -21.17
C ARG A 680 -1.41 5.32 -22.16
N ASP A 681 -1.65 4.22 -22.85
CA ASP A 681 -2.60 4.06 -23.97
C ASP A 681 -3.90 3.38 -23.56
N LEU A 682 -4.12 3.16 -22.26
CA LEU A 682 -5.40 2.67 -21.75
C LEU A 682 -6.54 3.56 -22.22
N VAL A 683 -7.73 3.00 -22.39
CA VAL A 683 -8.93 3.70 -22.87
C VAL A 683 -9.99 3.71 -21.78
N PHE A 684 -10.43 4.91 -21.41
CA PHE A 684 -11.53 5.17 -20.49
C PHE A 684 -12.83 5.44 -21.25
N ALA A 685 -13.97 5.29 -20.58
CA ALA A 685 -15.30 5.43 -21.17
C ALA A 685 -15.61 6.86 -21.65
N ASP A 686 -15.01 7.89 -21.04
CA ASP A 686 -15.09 9.29 -21.51
C ASP A 686 -14.19 9.60 -22.72
N GLY A 687 -13.42 8.60 -23.20
CA GLY A 687 -12.53 8.71 -24.35
C GLY A 687 -11.11 9.21 -24.02
N THR A 688 -10.81 9.49 -22.74
CA THR A 688 -9.46 9.85 -22.30
C THR A 688 -8.55 8.64 -22.12
N ASP A 689 -7.24 8.87 -22.03
CA ASP A 689 -6.23 7.82 -22.00
C ASP A 689 -5.60 7.59 -20.62
N GLY A 690 -4.81 6.52 -20.48
CA GLY A 690 -4.14 6.20 -19.22
C GLY A 690 -3.08 7.23 -18.78
N LEU A 691 -2.52 7.99 -19.72
CA LEU A 691 -1.57 9.07 -19.42
C LEU A 691 -2.23 10.21 -18.62
N LEU A 692 -3.44 10.63 -19.01
CA LEU A 692 -4.23 11.60 -18.27
C LEU A 692 -4.86 10.99 -17.01
N ASN A 693 -5.31 9.74 -17.09
CA ASN A 693 -6.12 9.19 -16.02
C ASN A 693 -5.33 8.67 -14.84
N ARG A 694 -4.01 8.44 -14.91
CA ARG A 694 -3.31 7.97 -13.71
C ARG A 694 -3.43 8.91 -12.53
N ASN A 695 -3.14 10.19 -12.73
CA ASN A 695 -3.21 11.16 -11.64
C ASN A 695 -4.66 11.60 -11.36
N ARG A 696 -5.52 11.62 -12.39
CA ARG A 696 -6.95 11.94 -12.26
C ARG A 696 -7.78 10.85 -11.58
N TYR A 697 -7.43 9.58 -11.74
CA TYR A 697 -8.21 8.44 -11.26
C TYR A 697 -8.63 8.50 -9.78
N PRO A 698 -7.72 8.76 -8.81
CA PRO A 698 -8.13 8.85 -7.41
C PRO A 698 -9.18 9.94 -7.19
N ARG A 699 -9.07 11.09 -7.88
CA ARG A 699 -10.06 12.17 -7.82
C ARG A 699 -11.45 11.67 -8.23
N ASP A 700 -11.54 10.97 -9.36
CA ASP A 700 -12.83 10.52 -9.90
C ASP A 700 -13.45 9.39 -9.04
N TYR A 701 -12.62 8.47 -8.54
CA TYR A 701 -13.00 7.43 -7.58
C TYR A 701 -13.55 8.01 -6.28
N ILE A 702 -12.79 8.89 -5.64
CA ILE A 702 -13.18 9.51 -4.37
C ILE A 702 -14.40 10.40 -4.57
N ALA A 703 -14.50 11.13 -5.69
CA ALA A 703 -15.68 11.94 -6.01
C ALA A 703 -16.96 11.11 -6.10
N ALA A 704 -16.90 9.92 -6.71
CA ALA A 704 -18.04 9.03 -6.81
C ALA A 704 -18.50 8.55 -5.43
N TYR A 705 -17.57 8.08 -4.60
CA TYR A 705 -17.87 7.64 -3.23
C TYR A 705 -18.28 8.77 -2.30
N TYR A 706 -17.71 9.97 -2.46
CA TYR A 706 -18.08 11.11 -1.63
C TYR A 706 -19.51 11.57 -1.93
N ARG A 707 -19.89 11.69 -3.21
CA ARG A 707 -21.29 11.96 -3.59
C ARG A 707 -22.25 10.90 -3.07
N PHE A 708 -21.82 9.65 -3.07
CA PHE A 708 -22.58 8.52 -2.52
C PHE A 708 -22.75 8.64 -0.99
N ALA A 709 -21.66 8.84 -0.25
CA ALA A 709 -21.66 9.00 1.20
C ALA A 709 -22.47 10.24 1.66
N GLN A 710 -22.49 11.31 0.85
CA GLN A 710 -23.23 12.53 1.19
C GLN A 710 -24.76 12.35 1.23
N GLN A 711 -25.31 11.22 0.76
CA GLN A 711 -26.74 10.91 0.90
C GLN A 711 -27.23 10.92 2.36
N ASN A 712 -26.35 10.62 3.32
CA ASN A 712 -26.62 10.74 4.76
C ASN A 712 -25.64 11.68 5.49
N GLY A 713 -24.93 12.54 4.75
CA GLY A 713 -23.92 13.46 5.31
C GLY A 713 -22.59 12.82 5.68
N GLY A 714 -22.30 11.60 5.21
CA GLY A 714 -21.05 10.89 5.45
C GLY A 714 -19.85 11.41 4.66
N ILE A 715 -18.64 11.00 5.04
CA ILE A 715 -17.38 11.46 4.40
C ILE A 715 -16.57 10.34 3.75
N CYS A 716 -15.60 10.72 2.94
CA CYS A 716 -14.51 9.85 2.51
C CYS A 716 -13.24 10.15 3.31
N PHE A 717 -12.45 9.11 3.58
CA PHE A 717 -11.10 9.19 4.13
C PHE A 717 -10.16 8.47 3.16
N SER A 718 -9.24 9.19 2.50
CA SER A 718 -8.49 8.69 1.33
C SER A 718 -6.98 8.96 1.44
N ARG A 719 -6.12 8.12 0.84
CA ARG A 719 -4.67 8.40 0.77
C ARG A 719 -4.23 8.99 -0.56
N ALA A 720 -4.84 8.54 -1.66
CA ALA A 720 -4.46 8.98 -2.99
C ALA A 720 -5.20 10.26 -3.38
N GLY A 721 -4.55 11.10 -4.17
CA GLY A 721 -5.15 12.34 -4.64
C GLY A 721 -4.28 13.05 -5.66
N TYR A 722 -4.79 14.15 -6.19
CA TYR A 722 -4.07 15.02 -7.13
C TYR A 722 -4.68 16.42 -7.06
N THR A 723 -4.48 17.27 -8.07
CA THR A 723 -5.17 18.57 -8.18
C THR A 723 -6.68 18.42 -7.98
N GLY A 724 -7.22 19.15 -7.01
CA GLY A 724 -8.63 19.09 -6.61
C GLY A 724 -8.91 18.20 -5.39
N ALA A 725 -7.91 17.54 -4.79
CA ALA A 725 -8.11 16.69 -3.61
C ALA A 725 -8.86 17.41 -2.46
N GLN A 726 -8.71 18.73 -2.33
CA GLN A 726 -9.41 19.54 -1.32
C GLN A 726 -10.95 19.49 -1.42
N THR A 727 -11.52 19.08 -2.55
CA THR A 727 -12.97 18.97 -2.73
C THR A 727 -13.56 17.71 -2.07
N PHE A 728 -12.71 16.85 -1.50
CA PHE A 728 -13.11 15.70 -0.69
C PHE A 728 -12.42 15.84 0.67
N PRO A 729 -13.16 15.80 1.77
CA PRO A 729 -12.74 16.57 2.93
C PRO A 729 -11.51 15.96 3.64
N ALA A 730 -11.41 14.63 3.78
CA ALA A 730 -10.39 14.01 4.64
C ALA A 730 -9.40 13.10 3.91
N HIS A 731 -8.10 13.27 4.22
CA HIS A 731 -7.02 12.46 3.68
C HIS A 731 -6.03 12.00 4.75
N TRP A 732 -5.30 10.91 4.50
CA TRP A 732 -4.22 10.43 5.39
C TRP A 732 -2.92 10.15 4.66
N ALA A 733 -1.82 10.20 5.42
CA ALA A 733 -0.44 10.09 4.93
C ALA A 733 0.00 8.72 4.40
N GLY A 734 -0.91 7.76 4.22
CA GLY A 734 -0.57 6.41 3.80
C GLY A 734 0.26 5.62 4.84
N ASP A 735 1.03 4.66 4.34
CA ASP A 735 1.53 3.54 5.13
C ASP A 735 2.96 3.80 5.64
N GLU A 736 3.18 3.77 6.97
CA GLU A 736 4.50 3.99 7.56
C GLU A 736 4.87 3.06 8.73
N ARG A 737 6.17 2.91 8.98
CA ARG A 737 6.68 2.13 10.12
C ARG A 737 6.54 2.90 11.42
N SER A 738 6.43 2.19 12.55
CA SER A 738 6.55 2.78 13.89
C SER A 738 7.98 3.22 14.24
N THR A 739 8.48 4.30 13.62
CA THR A 739 9.81 4.85 13.87
C THR A 739 9.82 6.38 13.96
N TRP A 740 10.86 6.95 14.59
CA TRP A 740 11.06 8.40 14.66
C TRP A 740 11.27 9.04 13.29
N ASP A 741 11.96 8.36 12.36
CA ASP A 741 12.13 8.88 11.01
C ASP A 741 10.80 8.96 10.25
N ALA A 742 9.91 7.97 10.43
CA ALA A 742 8.57 8.00 9.86
C ALA A 742 7.73 9.14 10.45
N PHE A 743 7.88 9.43 11.75
CA PHE A 743 7.25 10.59 12.38
C PHE A 743 7.76 11.91 11.75
N LYS A 744 9.08 12.08 11.57
CA LYS A 744 9.66 13.25 10.89
C LYS A 744 9.11 13.42 9.47
N ARG A 745 9.03 12.33 8.70
CA ARG A 745 8.45 12.32 7.35
C ARG A 745 6.95 12.65 7.35
N SER A 746 6.19 12.15 8.31
CA SER A 746 4.75 12.44 8.45
C SER A 746 4.50 13.92 8.78
N LEU A 747 5.35 14.54 9.60
CA LEU A 747 5.28 15.98 9.86
C LEU A 747 5.51 16.79 8.56
N LEU A 748 6.52 16.43 7.76
CA LEU A 748 6.76 17.06 6.47
C LEU A 748 5.58 16.87 5.50
N ALA A 749 5.01 15.66 5.46
CA ALA A 749 3.85 15.31 4.64
C ALA A 749 2.64 16.18 5.00
N GLY A 750 2.30 16.29 6.29
CA GLY A 750 1.16 17.12 6.72
C GLY A 750 1.33 18.61 6.38
N LEU A 751 2.53 19.16 6.54
CA LEU A 751 2.79 20.57 6.20
C LEU A 751 2.73 20.84 4.69
N SER A 752 3.35 19.98 3.88
CA SER A 752 3.35 20.12 2.42
C SER A 752 1.96 19.84 1.81
N ALA A 753 1.23 18.85 2.34
CA ALA A 753 -0.16 18.57 1.97
C ALA A 753 -1.06 19.77 2.28
N GLY A 754 -0.92 20.38 3.47
CA GLY A 754 -1.63 21.60 3.85
C GLY A 754 -1.33 22.77 2.90
N MET A 755 -0.05 23.01 2.58
CA MET A 755 0.34 24.01 1.58
C MET A 755 -0.21 23.73 0.18
N SER A 756 -0.56 22.48 -0.11
CA SER A 756 -1.12 22.05 -1.40
C SER A 756 -2.65 21.91 -1.36
N GLY A 757 -3.32 22.35 -0.29
CA GLY A 757 -4.78 22.42 -0.21
C GLY A 757 -5.48 21.31 0.56
N VAL A 758 -4.75 20.32 1.08
CA VAL A 758 -5.34 19.27 1.91
C VAL A 758 -5.57 19.82 3.33
N ILE A 759 -6.78 20.33 3.59
CA ILE A 759 -7.10 20.98 4.87
C ILE A 759 -7.25 19.97 6.01
N PHE A 760 -7.98 18.87 5.80
CA PHE A 760 -8.20 17.84 6.82
C PHE A 760 -7.32 16.63 6.56
N TRP A 761 -6.05 16.79 6.94
CA TRP A 761 -5.03 15.76 6.87
C TRP A 761 -4.91 15.00 8.21
N GLY A 762 -4.68 13.69 8.13
CA GLY A 762 -4.36 12.81 9.25
C GLY A 762 -3.19 11.89 8.93
N TRP A 763 -2.79 11.11 9.91
CA TRP A 763 -1.75 10.09 9.76
C TRP A 763 -1.96 9.00 10.81
N ASP A 764 -1.40 7.82 10.55
CA ASP A 764 -1.35 6.75 11.53
C ASP A 764 -0.30 7.09 12.58
N PHE A 765 -0.71 7.79 13.64
CA PHE A 765 0.27 8.34 14.57
C PHE A 765 1.10 7.22 15.20
N ALA A 766 2.41 7.47 15.32
CA ALA A 766 3.41 6.49 15.74
C ALA A 766 3.51 5.23 14.84
N GLY A 767 3.03 5.30 13.59
CA GLY A 767 3.12 4.27 12.56
C GLY A 767 2.21 3.06 12.78
N PHE A 768 1.69 2.51 11.68
CA PHE A 768 0.74 1.39 11.72
C PHE A 768 1.39 0.00 11.62
N SER A 769 2.67 -0.07 11.20
CA SER A 769 3.33 -1.31 10.80
C SER A 769 4.71 -1.51 11.41
N GLY A 770 5.13 -2.78 11.47
CA GLY A 770 6.30 -3.24 12.21
C GLY A 770 5.96 -3.50 13.68
N GLU A 771 6.99 -3.69 14.51
CA GLU A 771 6.81 -3.75 15.97
C GLU A 771 6.00 -2.56 16.47
N VAL A 772 5.18 -2.80 17.50
CA VAL A 772 4.44 -1.71 18.14
C VAL A 772 5.40 -0.64 18.64
N PRO A 773 5.02 0.66 18.56
CA PRO A 773 5.91 1.74 18.97
C PRO A 773 6.28 1.63 20.45
N SER A 774 7.46 2.16 20.81
CA SER A 774 7.77 2.40 22.22
C SER A 774 6.74 3.34 22.84
N ALA A 775 6.53 3.28 24.16
CA ALA A 775 5.61 4.18 24.84
C ALA A 775 5.99 5.66 24.63
N GLU A 776 7.28 5.97 24.50
CA GLU A 776 7.73 7.33 24.18
C GLU A 776 7.29 7.77 22.78
N LEU A 777 7.58 6.98 21.74
CA LEU A 777 7.17 7.29 20.36
C LEU A 777 5.65 7.40 20.26
N TYR A 778 4.92 6.50 20.91
CA TYR A 778 3.46 6.52 20.94
C TYR A 778 2.91 7.81 21.57
N LEU A 779 3.46 8.22 22.71
CA LEU A 779 3.04 9.45 23.39
C LEU A 779 3.42 10.72 22.65
N ARG A 780 4.62 10.78 22.03
CA ARG A 780 5.00 11.91 21.17
C ARG A 780 4.14 11.99 19.91
N GLY A 781 3.78 10.84 19.33
CA GLY A 781 2.82 10.75 18.23
C GLY A 781 1.44 11.25 18.64
N ALA A 782 0.90 10.78 19.77
CA ALA A 782 -0.40 11.19 20.30
C ALA A 782 -0.45 12.70 20.63
N GLN A 783 0.66 13.25 21.18
CA GLN A 783 0.83 14.68 21.41
C GLN A 783 0.65 15.48 20.11
N MET A 784 1.38 15.14 19.06
CA MET A 784 1.26 15.83 17.78
C MET A 784 -0.11 15.60 17.13
N ALA A 785 -0.64 14.37 17.15
CA ALA A 785 -1.93 14.03 16.56
C ALA A 785 -3.10 14.80 17.21
N CYS A 786 -3.05 15.07 18.52
CA CYS A 786 -4.01 15.94 19.21
C CYS A 786 -4.09 17.34 18.56
N PHE A 787 -2.97 17.81 18.02
CA PHE A 787 -2.82 19.10 17.34
C PHE A 787 -2.62 18.95 15.82
N CYS A 788 -3.18 17.90 15.20
CA CYS A 788 -3.33 17.75 13.75
C CYS A 788 -4.79 18.01 13.31
N PRO A 789 -5.09 18.17 12.02
CA PRO A 789 -6.47 18.30 11.55
C PRO A 789 -7.33 17.08 11.88
N ILE A 790 -6.80 15.85 11.70
CA ILE A 790 -7.43 14.57 12.08
C ILE A 790 -6.50 13.81 13.04
N MET A 791 -7.07 13.24 14.12
CA MET A 791 -6.37 12.45 15.13
C MET A 791 -6.80 10.98 15.00
N GLN A 792 -5.90 10.10 14.56
CA GLN A 792 -6.22 8.69 14.33
C GLN A 792 -5.06 7.75 14.67
N TYR A 793 -5.33 6.65 15.38
CA TYR A 793 -4.45 5.49 15.38
C TYR A 793 -4.97 4.39 14.45
N HIS A 794 -4.05 3.59 13.92
CA HIS A 794 -4.35 2.46 13.04
C HIS A 794 -3.26 1.38 13.15
N ALA A 795 -3.55 0.17 12.68
CA ALA A 795 -2.64 -0.96 12.68
C ALA A 795 -2.85 -1.84 11.44
N GLU A 796 -1.75 -2.32 10.85
CA GLU A 796 -1.75 -3.00 9.55
C GLU A 796 -2.27 -4.44 9.55
N SER A 797 -1.76 -5.30 10.43
CA SER A 797 -1.92 -6.74 10.25
C SER A 797 -1.87 -7.52 11.56
N LYS A 798 -2.45 -8.72 11.51
CA LYS A 798 -2.36 -9.72 12.57
C LYS A 798 -0.97 -10.35 12.53
N ALA A 799 -0.26 -10.26 13.64
CA ALA A 799 0.99 -10.99 13.87
C ALA A 799 0.79 -11.98 15.03
N GLU A 800 1.86 -12.68 15.42
CA GLU A 800 1.86 -13.59 16.58
C GLU A 800 1.37 -12.91 17.87
N LEU A 801 1.68 -11.61 18.02
CA LEU A 801 1.21 -10.77 19.12
C LEU A 801 0.28 -9.67 18.60
N ASN A 802 -0.63 -9.20 19.46
CA ASN A 802 -1.55 -8.10 19.14
C ASN A 802 -0.80 -6.83 18.69
N GLN A 803 -1.04 -6.41 17.45
CA GLN A 803 -0.41 -5.25 16.81
C GLN A 803 -1.23 -3.97 16.88
N ASP A 804 -2.36 -3.97 17.60
CA ASP A 804 -3.20 -2.79 17.72
C ASP A 804 -2.41 -1.60 18.27
N ARG A 805 -2.59 -0.42 17.66
CA ARG A 805 -2.06 0.85 18.21
C ARG A 805 -3.01 1.43 19.25
N THR A 806 -3.82 0.59 19.88
CA THR A 806 -4.69 0.97 20.98
C THR A 806 -3.87 1.24 22.23
N PRO A 807 -4.26 2.22 23.05
CA PRO A 807 -3.43 2.70 24.15
C PRO A 807 -3.24 1.64 25.25
N TRP A 808 -4.22 0.78 25.50
CA TRP A 808 -4.07 -0.38 26.41
C TRP A 808 -3.13 -1.44 25.84
N ASN A 809 -3.20 -1.76 24.54
CA ASN A 809 -2.28 -2.71 23.93
C ASN A 809 -0.84 -2.18 23.94
N ILE A 810 -0.63 -0.90 23.64
CA ILE A 810 0.72 -0.31 23.72
C ILE A 810 1.24 -0.34 25.15
N ALA A 811 0.41 0.01 26.15
CA ALA A 811 0.81 -0.06 27.56
C ALA A 811 1.22 -1.48 27.97
N GLU A 812 0.45 -2.50 27.57
CA GLU A 812 0.74 -3.91 27.83
C GLU A 812 2.03 -4.35 27.11
N ARG A 813 2.11 -4.13 25.80
CA ARG A 813 3.23 -4.58 24.95
C ARG A 813 4.55 -3.89 25.29
N SER A 814 4.51 -2.63 25.70
CA SER A 814 5.71 -1.88 26.10
C SER A 814 6.05 -2.03 27.58
N GLY A 815 5.13 -2.56 28.40
CA GLY A 815 5.27 -2.61 29.86
C GLY A 815 5.21 -1.24 30.53
N ASP A 816 4.70 -0.21 29.85
CA ASP A 816 4.67 1.17 30.33
C ASP A 816 3.24 1.74 30.35
N PRO A 817 2.60 1.85 31.54
CA PRO A 817 1.24 2.35 31.68
C PRO A 817 1.09 3.83 31.30
N ARG A 818 2.19 4.55 31.08
CA ARG A 818 2.15 5.94 30.60
C ARG A 818 1.59 6.02 29.18
N ALA A 819 1.74 5.00 28.34
CA ALA A 819 1.12 4.98 27.01
C ALA A 819 -0.41 5.13 27.10
N LEU A 820 -1.04 4.40 28.04
CA LEU A 820 -2.47 4.46 28.28
C LEU A 820 -2.90 5.81 28.86
N THR A 821 -2.32 6.19 29.99
CA THR A 821 -2.71 7.42 30.71
C THR A 821 -2.39 8.70 29.94
N GLY A 822 -1.27 8.73 29.21
CA GLY A 822 -0.89 9.86 28.37
C GLY A 822 -1.78 9.99 27.13
N TYR A 823 -2.10 8.89 26.43
CA TYR A 823 -3.06 8.96 25.33
C TYR A 823 -4.44 9.41 25.81
N ALA A 824 -4.92 8.87 26.94
CA ALA A 824 -6.19 9.30 27.52
C ALA A 824 -6.23 10.81 27.76
N PHE A 825 -5.15 11.40 28.29
CA PHE A 825 -5.05 12.86 28.45
C PHE A 825 -5.22 13.61 27.12
N TYR A 826 -4.51 13.19 26.07
CA TYR A 826 -4.54 13.89 24.76
C TYR A 826 -5.83 13.65 23.96
N ALA A 827 -6.46 12.47 24.07
CA ALA A 827 -7.78 12.22 23.49
C ALA A 827 -8.85 13.09 24.16
N ASN A 828 -8.79 13.22 25.49
CA ASN A 828 -9.67 14.12 26.24
C ASN A 828 -9.41 15.60 25.90
N LEU A 829 -8.15 16.02 25.85
CA LEU A 829 -7.79 17.38 25.42
C LEU A 829 -8.26 17.67 23.99
N ARG A 830 -8.14 16.69 23.08
CA ARG A 830 -8.67 16.81 21.71
C ARG A 830 -10.16 17.11 21.70
N MET A 831 -10.93 16.39 22.53
CA MET A 831 -12.36 16.64 22.68
C MET A 831 -12.65 18.03 23.25
N GLN A 832 -11.83 18.50 24.20
CA GLN A 832 -11.94 19.85 24.75
C GLN A 832 -11.62 20.94 23.72
N LEU A 833 -10.73 20.67 22.76
CA LEU A 833 -10.36 21.58 21.66
C LEU A 833 -11.37 21.62 20.51
N LEU A 834 -12.38 20.74 20.47
CA LEU A 834 -13.35 20.70 19.36
C LEU A 834 -13.99 22.05 19.03
N PRO A 835 -14.38 22.92 19.97
CA PRO A 835 -14.92 24.25 19.64
C PRO A 835 -13.93 25.14 18.86
N TYR A 836 -12.63 25.08 19.22
CA TYR A 836 -11.58 25.80 18.48
C TYR A 836 -11.38 25.18 17.09
N LEU A 837 -11.30 23.86 17.01
CA LEU A 837 -11.09 23.15 15.75
C LEU A 837 -12.27 23.36 14.79
N GLU A 838 -13.52 23.39 15.28
CA GLU A 838 -14.71 23.69 14.50
C GLU A 838 -14.64 25.11 13.90
N GLN A 839 -14.32 26.10 14.73
CA GLN A 839 -14.17 27.49 14.32
C GLN A 839 -13.06 27.66 13.29
N GLU A 840 -11.89 27.05 13.54
CA GLU A 840 -10.74 27.17 12.65
C GLU A 840 -10.92 26.35 11.37
N ALA A 841 -11.59 25.20 11.41
CA ALA A 841 -11.96 24.43 10.21
C ALA A 841 -12.84 25.28 9.28
N ALA A 842 -13.91 25.87 9.81
CA ALA A 842 -14.80 26.74 9.04
C ALA A 842 -14.05 27.97 8.48
N HIS A 843 -13.18 28.58 9.29
CA HIS A 843 -12.35 29.70 8.84
C HIS A 843 -11.40 29.29 7.71
N CYS A 844 -10.67 28.19 7.89
CA CYS A 844 -9.68 27.69 6.94
C CYS A 844 -10.30 27.32 5.60
N VAL A 845 -11.47 26.67 5.59
CA VAL A 845 -12.24 26.39 4.38
C VAL A 845 -12.65 27.69 3.67
N ALA A 846 -13.23 28.65 4.39
CA ALA A 846 -13.67 29.92 3.81
C ALA A 846 -12.49 30.77 3.28
N ALA A 847 -11.37 30.77 4.01
CA ALA A 847 -10.16 31.52 3.67
C ALA A 847 -9.25 30.80 2.66
N LYS A 848 -9.55 29.53 2.33
CA LYS A 848 -8.71 28.67 1.49
C LYS A 848 -7.27 28.56 2.01
N THR A 849 -7.14 28.31 3.30
CA THR A 849 -5.84 28.12 3.97
C THR A 849 -5.84 26.80 4.73
N PRO A 850 -4.69 26.14 4.93
CA PRO A 850 -4.66 24.90 5.70
C PRO A 850 -4.95 25.11 7.18
N LEU A 851 -5.44 24.05 7.85
CA LEU A 851 -5.63 24.03 9.30
C LEU A 851 -4.30 23.78 10.02
N MET A 852 -3.47 22.88 9.52
CA MET A 852 -2.08 22.68 9.97
C MET A 852 -1.13 23.40 8.99
N ARG A 853 -0.50 24.47 9.46
CA ARG A 853 0.11 25.51 8.62
C ARG A 853 1.61 25.56 8.86
N ALA A 854 2.41 25.44 7.80
CA ALA A 854 3.83 25.76 7.86
C ALA A 854 4.03 27.20 8.33
N MET A 855 5.05 27.44 9.16
CA MET A 855 5.33 28.76 9.74
C MET A 855 5.47 29.87 8.69
N LEU A 856 5.99 29.54 7.50
CA LEU A 856 6.10 30.43 6.34
C LEU A 856 4.77 31.10 5.96
N LEU A 857 3.63 30.41 6.10
CA LEU A 857 2.33 30.94 5.67
C LEU A 857 1.92 32.18 6.46
N ASP A 858 2.26 32.23 7.75
CA ASP A 858 1.90 33.33 8.65
C ASP A 858 3.09 34.29 8.90
N HIS A 859 4.32 33.82 8.66
CA HIS A 859 5.55 34.52 9.02
C HIS A 859 6.57 34.57 7.88
N GLN A 860 6.13 34.75 6.64
CA GLN A 860 7.01 34.82 5.45
C GLN A 860 8.12 35.87 5.58
N GLY A 861 7.83 37.03 6.20
CA GLY A 861 8.82 38.10 6.40
C GLY A 861 9.86 37.81 7.49
N ASP A 862 9.69 36.73 8.27
CA ASP A 862 10.64 36.31 9.30
C ASP A 862 11.61 35.27 8.73
N ALA A 863 12.89 35.65 8.62
CA ALA A 863 13.93 34.84 7.98
C ALA A 863 14.25 33.52 8.71
N THR A 864 13.86 33.41 9.98
CA THR A 864 14.00 32.19 10.78
C THR A 864 12.74 31.34 10.67
N ALA A 865 11.57 31.92 10.99
CA ALA A 865 10.31 31.16 11.01
C ALA A 865 9.97 30.54 9.66
N SER A 866 10.23 31.26 8.56
CA SER A 866 9.92 30.83 7.18
C SER A 866 10.63 29.54 6.74
N LYS A 867 11.67 29.11 7.46
CA LYS A 867 12.47 27.91 7.14
C LYS A 867 12.18 26.71 8.03
N LEU A 868 11.35 26.89 9.06
CA LEU A 868 11.06 25.84 10.03
C LEU A 868 10.07 24.83 9.44
N TRP A 869 10.37 23.55 9.66
CA TRP A 869 9.54 22.42 9.24
C TRP A 869 9.14 21.55 10.43
N ASP A 870 9.74 21.79 11.60
CA ASP A 870 9.61 20.99 12.82
C ASP A 870 8.77 21.68 13.91
N GLN A 871 8.10 22.78 13.55
CA GLN A 871 7.05 23.47 14.30
C GLN A 871 6.08 24.13 13.32
N TYR A 872 4.83 24.36 13.74
CA TYR A 872 3.76 24.81 12.85
C TYR A 872 2.66 25.57 13.59
N MET A 873 1.80 26.26 12.86
CA MET A 873 0.57 26.83 13.39
C MET A 873 -0.60 25.85 13.20
N LEU A 874 -1.44 25.67 14.21
CA LEU A 874 -2.73 24.97 14.12
C LEU A 874 -3.85 26.01 14.21
N GLY A 875 -4.54 26.26 13.09
CA GLY A 875 -5.40 27.42 12.95
C GLY A 875 -4.59 28.71 13.05
N ARG A 876 -5.24 29.80 13.46
CA ARG A 876 -4.62 31.13 13.53
C ARG A 876 -3.85 31.42 14.81
N ASP A 877 -4.10 30.68 15.89
CA ASP A 877 -3.72 31.12 17.24
C ASP A 877 -2.74 30.21 17.98
N LEU A 878 -2.60 28.93 17.59
CA LEU A 878 -1.76 27.95 18.28
C LEU A 878 -0.47 27.66 17.52
N LEU A 879 0.68 27.94 18.11
CA LEU A 879 1.98 27.44 17.65
C LEU A 879 2.31 26.13 18.37
N VAL A 880 2.64 25.08 17.63
CA VAL A 880 2.89 23.73 18.13
C VAL A 880 4.29 23.28 17.70
N ALA A 881 5.10 22.79 18.64
CA ALA A 881 6.46 22.32 18.37
C ALA A 881 6.67 20.89 18.94
N PRO A 882 6.32 19.83 18.18
CA PRO A 882 6.40 18.45 18.65
C PRO A 882 7.84 18.00 18.95
N VAL A 883 8.03 17.10 19.90
CA VAL A 883 9.33 16.42 20.08
C VAL A 883 9.38 15.22 19.15
N ILE A 884 10.34 15.23 18.23
CA ILE A 884 10.45 14.28 17.10
C ILE A 884 11.73 13.43 17.18
N GLU A 885 12.35 13.36 18.36
CA GLU A 885 13.56 12.59 18.63
C GLU A 885 13.44 11.82 19.94
N GLU A 886 14.04 10.63 19.97
CA GLU A 886 14.03 9.73 21.13
C GLU A 886 14.86 10.26 22.29
N GLY A 887 14.36 10.11 23.51
CA GLY A 887 15.07 10.48 24.74
C GLY A 887 15.18 12.00 24.95
N VAL A 888 14.46 12.80 24.15
CA VAL A 888 14.47 14.26 24.23
C VAL A 888 13.30 14.74 25.08
N PHE A 889 13.58 15.56 26.09
CA PHE A 889 12.59 16.10 27.04
C PHE A 889 12.60 17.63 27.13
N SER A 890 13.27 18.27 26.17
CA SER A 890 13.35 19.72 25.99
C SER A 890 13.83 20.00 24.58
N ARG A 891 13.34 21.07 23.95
CA ARG A 891 13.79 21.46 22.61
C ARG A 891 13.83 22.98 22.46
N ASP A 892 14.61 23.43 21.50
CA ASP A 892 14.56 24.82 21.09
C ASP A 892 13.29 25.06 20.25
N VAL A 893 12.60 26.16 20.55
CA VAL A 893 11.38 26.61 19.87
C VAL A 893 11.57 28.06 19.48
N TYR A 894 11.46 28.36 18.19
CA TYR A 894 11.49 29.74 17.71
C TYR A 894 10.09 30.34 17.81
N LEU A 895 9.97 31.45 18.53
CA LEU A 895 8.72 32.20 18.63
C LEU A 895 8.82 33.44 17.75
N PRO A 896 7.94 33.63 16.75
CA PRO A 896 7.91 34.84 15.93
C PRO A 896 7.67 36.10 16.76
N ALA A 897 7.94 37.28 16.20
CA ALA A 897 7.77 38.56 16.89
C ALA A 897 6.37 38.70 17.55
N GLY A 898 6.34 39.28 18.76
CA GLY A 898 5.15 39.36 19.62
C GLY A 898 5.37 38.67 20.96
N ARG A 899 4.30 38.44 21.73
CA ARG A 899 4.34 37.65 22.97
C ARG A 899 3.53 36.39 22.79
N TRP A 900 3.97 35.32 23.46
CA TRP A 900 3.38 33.99 23.33
C TRP A 900 3.19 33.37 24.72
N TRP A 901 1.98 32.90 24.97
CA TRP A 901 1.59 32.28 26.22
C TRP A 901 1.67 30.75 26.10
N HIS A 902 2.54 30.13 26.89
CA HIS A 902 2.67 28.67 26.90
C HIS A 902 1.43 28.04 27.56
N LEU A 903 0.70 27.20 26.82
CA LEU A 903 -0.59 26.63 27.22
C LEU A 903 -0.51 25.83 28.54
N PHE A 904 0.49 24.95 28.67
CA PHE A 904 0.65 24.09 29.85
C PHE A 904 1.38 24.76 31.02
N GLU A 905 2.51 25.42 30.78
CA GLU A 905 3.28 26.12 31.82
C GLU A 905 2.60 27.40 32.33
N GLN A 906 1.65 27.96 31.57
CA GLN A 906 0.96 29.21 31.89
C GLN A 906 1.95 30.36 32.16
N ARG A 907 2.84 30.58 31.19
CA ARG A 907 3.87 31.62 31.23
C ARG A 907 4.03 32.32 29.89
N TRP A 908 4.33 33.63 29.94
CA TRP A 908 4.67 34.42 28.77
C TRP A 908 6.13 34.26 28.33
N TYR A 909 6.31 34.23 27.01
CA TYR A 909 7.59 34.23 26.33
C TYR A 909 7.61 35.36 25.28
N GLU A 910 8.72 36.12 25.26
CA GLU A 910 8.96 37.17 24.26
C GLU A 910 9.44 36.55 22.94
N GLY A 911 8.78 36.89 21.84
CA GLY A 911 9.07 36.42 20.50
C GLY A 911 10.24 37.14 19.81
N GLY A 912 10.44 36.81 18.53
CA GLY A 912 11.59 37.21 17.71
C GLY A 912 12.89 36.45 18.05
N ARG A 913 12.78 35.31 18.76
CA ARG A 913 13.93 34.52 19.22
C ARG A 913 13.57 33.08 19.55
N SER A 914 14.59 32.23 19.62
CA SER A 914 14.46 30.87 20.13
C SER A 914 14.52 30.83 21.65
N HIS A 915 13.74 29.93 22.23
CA HIS A 915 13.76 29.59 23.65
C HIS A 915 14.01 28.10 23.82
N HIS A 916 14.75 27.74 24.86
CA HIS A 916 14.88 26.35 25.27
C HIS A 916 13.71 25.97 26.16
N ILE A 917 12.79 25.15 25.65
CA ILE A 917 11.51 24.85 26.28
C ILE A 917 11.53 23.43 26.82
N ALA A 918 11.09 23.26 28.07
CA ALA A 918 10.88 21.95 28.66
C ALA A 918 9.71 21.24 27.96
N ALA A 919 9.93 19.99 27.57
CA ALA A 919 8.95 19.15 26.91
C ALA A 919 8.97 17.76 27.59
N PRO A 920 8.63 17.66 28.89
CA PRO A 920 8.58 16.36 29.57
C PRO A 920 7.60 15.42 28.85
N LEU A 921 7.71 14.10 29.07
CA LEU A 921 6.89 13.12 28.34
C LEU A 921 5.38 13.35 28.46
N ALA A 922 4.92 14.03 29.51
CA ALA A 922 3.50 14.39 29.70
C ALA A 922 3.04 15.61 28.87
N SER A 923 3.95 16.40 28.28
CA SER A 923 3.64 17.69 27.66
C SER A 923 4.31 17.87 26.29
N ILE A 924 3.65 18.65 25.43
CA ILE A 924 4.18 19.18 24.17
C ILE A 924 4.22 20.72 24.26
N PRO A 925 5.26 21.40 23.73
CA PRO A 925 5.29 22.86 23.63
C PRO A 925 4.17 23.37 22.72
N VAL A 926 3.24 24.13 23.30
CA VAL A 926 2.10 24.76 22.62
C VAL A 926 1.92 26.17 23.14
N PHE A 927 1.83 27.14 22.23
CA PHE A 927 1.79 28.55 22.56
C PHE A 927 0.60 29.25 21.91
N LEU A 928 -0.08 30.09 22.69
CA LEU A 928 -1.12 31.00 22.22
C LEU A 928 -0.49 32.36 21.95
N ARG A 929 -0.75 32.97 20.80
CA ARG A 929 -0.30 34.35 20.56
C ARG A 929 -1.02 35.35 21.48
N ASP A 930 -0.39 36.50 21.73
CA ASP A 930 -1.02 37.60 22.46
C ASP A 930 -2.36 38.01 21.84
N GLY A 931 -3.36 38.21 22.69
CA GLY A 931 -4.75 38.49 22.28
C GLY A 931 -5.56 37.29 21.79
N ALA A 932 -4.99 36.10 21.67
CA ALA A 932 -5.73 34.90 21.29
C ALA A 932 -6.78 34.50 22.34
N VAL A 933 -7.89 33.95 21.85
CA VAL A 933 -8.94 33.35 22.68
C VAL A 933 -9.12 31.91 22.20
N LEU A 934 -8.86 30.95 23.07
CA LEU A 934 -9.02 29.53 22.82
C LEU A 934 -10.36 29.04 23.39
N PRO A 935 -11.39 28.83 22.56
CA PRO A 935 -12.64 28.24 23.00
C PRO A 935 -12.46 26.75 23.29
N LEU A 936 -12.86 26.33 24.49
CA LEU A 936 -12.76 24.98 25.01
C LEU A 936 -14.14 24.48 25.47
N GLY A 937 -14.37 23.17 25.40
CA GLY A 937 -15.59 22.51 25.90
C GLY A 937 -15.29 21.48 26.98
N PHE A 938 -16.06 21.47 28.07
CA PHE A 938 -15.89 20.54 29.20
C PHE A 938 -17.22 19.87 29.58
N ASP A 939 -17.20 18.59 29.92
CA ASP A 939 -18.39 17.88 30.42
C ASP A 939 -18.59 18.08 31.94
N GLY A 940 -17.54 18.47 32.67
CA GLY A 940 -17.56 18.63 34.11
C GLY A 940 -16.38 19.45 34.63
N GLU A 941 -15.29 18.80 35.04
CA GLU A 941 -14.11 19.47 35.58
C GLU A 941 -13.45 20.38 34.52
N ILE A 942 -13.30 21.67 34.83
CA ILE A 942 -12.61 22.64 33.96
C ILE A 942 -11.10 22.51 34.16
N ARG A 943 -10.53 21.45 33.57
CA ARG A 943 -9.09 21.17 33.57
C ARG A 943 -8.70 20.50 32.25
N LEU A 944 -7.55 20.89 31.69
CA LEU A 944 -7.04 20.26 30.47
C LEU A 944 -6.87 18.75 30.67
N GLY A 945 -7.37 17.98 29.71
CA GLY A 945 -7.33 16.51 29.73
C GLY A 945 -8.22 15.85 30.81
N ALA A 946 -9.12 16.60 31.45
CA ALA A 946 -10.22 16.02 32.22
C ALA A 946 -11.12 15.15 31.32
N THR A 947 -11.66 14.07 31.90
CA THR A 947 -12.47 13.08 31.18
C THR A 947 -13.66 13.72 30.46
N MET A 948 -13.79 13.37 29.19
CA MET A 948 -14.85 13.76 28.27
C MET A 948 -15.58 12.49 27.81
N ARG A 949 -16.88 12.60 27.55
CA ARG A 949 -17.65 11.52 26.92
C ARG A 949 -17.32 11.42 25.44
N SER A 950 -17.48 10.21 24.90
CA SER A 950 -17.46 9.97 23.46
C SER A 950 -18.59 10.70 22.73
N GLY A 951 -18.37 10.97 21.45
CA GLY A 951 -19.34 11.68 20.59
C GLY A 951 -19.44 13.19 20.79
N ILE A 952 -20.20 13.83 19.89
CA ILE A 952 -20.34 15.29 19.81
C ILE A 952 -21.65 15.84 20.38
N ASN A 953 -22.60 14.97 20.72
CA ASN A 953 -23.95 15.37 21.15
C ASN A 953 -24.06 15.68 22.65
N ALA A 954 -23.02 15.40 23.44
CA ALA A 954 -23.03 15.68 24.87
C ALA A 954 -23.04 17.20 25.15
N PRO A 955 -23.87 17.69 26.10
CA PRO A 955 -23.86 19.11 26.48
C PRO A 955 -22.53 19.46 27.16
N ARG A 956 -21.83 20.47 26.63
CA ARG A 956 -20.52 20.91 27.10
C ARG A 956 -20.56 22.33 27.65
N HIS A 957 -19.95 22.54 28.81
CA HIS A 957 -19.61 23.87 29.33
C HIS A 957 -18.54 24.50 28.45
N ARG A 958 -18.90 25.57 27.73
CA ARG A 958 -17.97 26.32 26.89
C ARG A 958 -17.23 27.37 27.70
N VAL A 959 -15.91 27.40 27.55
CA VAL A 959 -15.01 28.29 28.27
C VAL A 959 -14.08 28.95 27.23
N ASN A 960 -13.90 30.27 27.35
CA ASN A 960 -12.94 31.00 26.53
C ASN A 960 -11.67 31.25 27.33
N LEU A 961 -10.59 30.54 27.02
CA LEU A 961 -9.28 30.78 27.62
C LEU A 961 -8.58 31.90 26.86
N ARG A 962 -8.40 33.06 27.49
CA ARG A 962 -7.61 34.15 26.90
C ARG A 962 -6.12 33.92 27.19
N ALA A 963 -5.26 34.23 26.22
CA ALA A 963 -3.82 34.19 26.45
C ALA A 963 -3.43 35.07 27.66
N GLY A 964 -2.68 34.50 28.61
CA GLY A 964 -2.29 35.16 29.86
C GLY A 964 -3.23 34.97 31.05
N GLU A 965 -4.41 34.36 30.86
CA GLU A 965 -5.32 34.01 31.95
C GLU A 965 -5.12 32.54 32.36
N PRO A 966 -5.00 32.21 33.66
CA PRO A 966 -5.04 30.83 34.12
C PRO A 966 -6.38 30.18 33.81
N LEU A 967 -6.40 28.89 33.42
CA LEU A 967 -7.64 28.18 33.11
C LEU A 967 -8.65 28.19 34.28
N ALA A 968 -8.17 28.18 35.52
CA ALA A 968 -9.02 28.28 36.72
C ALA A 968 -9.80 29.60 36.85
N GLN A 969 -9.45 30.62 36.07
CA GLN A 969 -10.10 31.93 36.05
C GLN A 969 -10.94 32.15 34.78
N ALA A 970 -10.98 31.17 33.88
CA ALA A 970 -11.68 31.31 32.62
C ALA A 970 -13.21 31.33 32.83
N VAL A 971 -13.86 32.31 32.20
CA VAL A 971 -15.28 32.61 32.45
C VAL A 971 -16.18 31.66 31.64
N PRO A 972 -17.14 30.96 32.26
CA PRO A 972 -18.14 30.18 31.53
C PRO A 972 -18.96 31.08 30.60
N ILE A 973 -19.14 30.66 29.35
CA ILE A 973 -20.04 31.36 28.43
C ILE A 973 -21.48 30.98 28.83
N THR A 974 -22.21 31.88 29.48
CA THR A 974 -23.66 31.74 29.62
C THR A 974 -24.28 31.82 28.24
N GLN A 975 -24.96 30.75 27.81
CA GLN A 975 -25.74 30.73 26.56
C GLN A 975 -26.78 31.86 26.61
N HIS A 976 -26.71 32.78 25.66
CA HIS A 976 -27.82 33.66 25.29
C HIS A 976 -28.28 33.31 23.88
#